data_AF-A0A1I1WYF0-F1
#
_entry.id   AF-A0A1I1WYF0-F1
#
_cell.length_a   1.000
_cell.length_b   1.000
_cell.length_c   1.000
_cell.angle_alpha   90.00
_cell.angle_beta   90.00
_cell.angle_gamma   90.00
#
_symmetry.space_group_name_H-M   'P 1'
#
loop_
_entity.id
_entity.type
_entity.pdbx_description
1 polymer ?
#
loop_
_entity_poly.entity_id
_entity_poly.type
_entity_poly.pdbx_seq_one_letter_code
_entity_poly.pdbx_strand_id
1 'polypeptide(L)'
;MNIDVKRHIADRAYSRYISSLQEIENVRNGILHNRQGNKKVTEINNSPDRLAKRILREGLPPDEALERINGVPNFQDVAILRKLFGMSTSICRIMISFDFGGTGYGTGFLIASDLIITNHHVLPDTATANTAQAQFGYELDEKGNALNPVSFRLRPDRFFLTSDIIKDQNVPFSGLDFSIVAIETTSTDNQPLNQFGYIQLDGGTGKMLEGENCVVIQHPQGDYKKVVLKDIRMLTLVDDFMIYESDTSPGSSGSAVIALGTGTIVSLHHSAVPRKNAQNQWLRKDGTVASDGDNDDVIDWLGNEGIRISSIVKAIQGMEVPVSMQACKEQLLKAQVNMFSPQSTQMQQPSTQAILQAAGLQSTIVASAPAPTSEKTPLVYFEVELTTQENLQENWISQVWVQVPGLQSVEQLFPMATASTRRQLYYIGVRSSQSPWELAAQIETLPHVNACTPDLPVQTYINSGLQDKPATATESQIFNTGRAVWNEKEFTDKWAESSFCKDFIAQGNKLAYRQWNKSAIKLPSLSNATRTNLSNLKLVQLDTGYSDHSKVRNGYNFNEDADFIDDDNDARDRMSTGPLLFPSHGTRTASLVIGGKITGSTFANDGNSGVLSLDDSPLIKLVPYRISKSVALIGRGKDMVNAATHAINNNADVMYMCMGSYPRPMIEEIARLAYEKGVIWVCAAGNEVELVIAPAMYPGTIAVAGINPDGKPWKDSCRGPSVDISAPGEDVYVPFLDKDDNDIMVFGSGTSYAAPQVAAAAMLWKAKRKEELRNKYTMGWQIVEAFRRCLQKSAFKPGKDWETDKYGAGILDITALLNVELPDLKPEDNAYFGQPPRPFWDLGIREAVHHIWNTLIAKLTPDTEAALSVAPLTQRGRLALEAFSSTQAGPFEAATNKTRATRKILDTYFESYIAKS
;
A
#
# COMPACT_ATOMS: atom_id res chain seq x y z
N MET A 1 0.80 18.10 43.82
CA MET A 1 -0.61 17.70 43.63
C MET A 1 -1.02 16.85 44.83
N ASN A 2 -2.22 17.02 45.38
CA ASN A 2 -2.73 16.11 46.41
C ASN A 2 -3.15 14.77 45.76
N ILE A 3 -2.77 13.64 46.37
CA ILE A 3 -3.08 12.29 45.88
C ILE A 3 -4.59 12.06 45.81
N ASP A 4 -5.35 12.55 46.80
CA ASP A 4 -6.82 12.42 46.84
C ASP A 4 -7.49 13.06 45.62
N VAL A 5 -6.97 14.22 45.19
CA VAL A 5 -7.50 14.96 44.04
C VAL A 5 -7.25 14.19 42.75
N LYS A 6 -6.03 13.66 42.56
CA LYS A 6 -5.69 12.80 41.42
C LYS A 6 -6.59 11.57 41.36
N ARG A 7 -6.78 10.91 42.52
CA ARG A 7 -7.64 9.72 42.65
C ARG A 7 -9.09 10.05 42.34
N HIS A 8 -9.61 11.19 42.81
CA HIS A 8 -10.97 11.64 42.55
C HIS A 8 -11.25 11.92 41.06
N ILE A 9 -10.32 12.56 40.34
CA ILE A 9 -10.48 12.79 38.89
C ILE A 9 -10.53 11.44 38.16
N ALA A 10 -9.56 10.56 38.43
CA ALA A 10 -9.46 9.24 37.82
C ALA A 10 -10.66 8.32 38.15
N ASP A 11 -11.20 8.40 39.36
CA ASP A 11 -12.42 7.68 39.78
C ASP A 11 -13.68 8.18 39.03
N ARG A 12 -13.76 9.48 38.73
CA ARG A 12 -14.84 10.05 37.91
C ARG A 12 -14.66 9.74 36.41
N ALA A 13 -13.43 9.75 35.92
CA ALA A 13 -13.11 9.30 34.56
C ALA A 13 -13.47 7.82 34.38
N TYR A 14 -13.14 6.95 35.35
CA TYR A 14 -13.64 5.57 35.41
C TYR A 14 -15.17 5.48 35.44
N SER A 15 -15.83 6.34 36.21
CA SER A 15 -17.30 6.34 36.28
C SER A 15 -17.95 6.67 34.92
N ARG A 16 -17.44 7.68 34.20
CA ARG A 16 -17.90 8.01 32.83
C ARG A 16 -17.55 6.93 31.82
N TYR A 17 -16.36 6.36 31.92
CA TYR A 17 -15.92 5.24 31.09
C TYR A 17 -16.83 4.02 31.27
N ILE A 18 -17.21 3.66 32.51
CA ILE A 18 -18.12 2.53 32.76
C ILE A 18 -19.55 2.84 32.31
N SER A 19 -20.06 4.07 32.49
CA SER A 19 -21.39 4.44 31.96
C SER A 19 -21.46 4.39 30.42
N SER A 20 -20.32 4.48 29.75
CA SER A 20 -20.19 4.40 28.29
C SER A 20 -19.50 3.12 27.82
N LEU A 21 -19.33 2.11 28.67
CA LEU A 21 -18.53 0.91 28.36
C LEU A 21 -19.03 0.19 27.11
N GLN A 22 -20.35 0.01 26.98
CA GLN A 22 -20.94 -0.62 25.81
C GLN A 22 -20.67 0.16 24.52
N GLU A 23 -20.63 1.49 24.58
CA GLU A 23 -20.28 2.32 23.42
C GLU A 23 -18.79 2.26 23.11
N ILE A 24 -17.93 2.28 24.14
CA ILE A 24 -16.48 2.13 24.01
C ILE A 24 -16.13 0.76 23.42
N GLU A 25 -16.82 -0.31 23.83
CA GLU A 25 -16.67 -1.64 23.24
C GLU A 25 -17.21 -1.70 21.82
N ASN A 26 -18.37 -1.10 21.53
CA ASN A 26 -18.89 -0.98 20.16
C ASN A 26 -17.93 -0.22 19.24
N VAL A 27 -17.28 0.84 19.74
CA VAL A 27 -16.31 1.65 18.99
C VAL A 27 -14.97 0.95 18.88
N ARG A 28 -14.47 0.27 19.92
CA ARG A 28 -13.26 -0.57 19.81
C ARG A 28 -13.45 -1.73 18.85
N ASN A 29 -14.60 -2.40 18.91
CA ASN A 29 -14.98 -3.39 17.92
C ASN A 29 -15.08 -2.73 16.54
N GLY A 30 -15.64 -1.53 16.43
CA GLY A 30 -15.63 -0.73 15.20
C GLY A 30 -14.23 -0.39 14.68
N ILE A 31 -13.28 -0.04 15.54
CA ILE A 31 -11.87 0.24 15.23
C ILE A 31 -11.16 -1.04 14.79
N LEU A 32 -11.42 -2.19 15.43
CA LEU A 32 -10.90 -3.48 15.00
C LEU A 32 -11.46 -3.85 13.62
N HIS A 33 -12.77 -3.73 13.41
CA HIS A 33 -13.41 -3.92 12.12
C HIS A 33 -12.93 -2.89 11.08
N ASN A 34 -12.46 -1.71 11.47
CA ASN A 34 -11.93 -0.69 10.55
C ASN A 34 -10.44 -0.87 10.23
N ARG A 35 -9.64 -1.36 11.17
CA ARG A 35 -8.28 -1.88 10.90
C ARG A 35 -8.35 -3.10 9.97
N GLN A 36 -9.41 -3.89 10.10
CA GLN A 36 -9.82 -4.94 9.16
C GLN A 36 -10.73 -4.41 8.01
N GLY A 37 -10.95 -3.10 7.84
CA GLY A 37 -11.79 -2.49 6.78
C GLY A 37 -13.26 -2.96 6.61
N ASN A 38 -13.69 -3.98 7.35
CA ASN A 38 -15.04 -4.50 7.51
C ASN A 38 -16.05 -3.45 8.03
N LYS A 39 -15.55 -2.32 8.53
CA LYS A 39 -16.29 -1.07 8.73
C LYS A 39 -15.45 0.14 8.28
N LYS A 40 -16.10 1.14 7.70
CA LYS A 40 -15.51 2.46 7.47
C LYS A 40 -15.60 3.33 8.73
N VAL A 41 -14.79 4.39 8.83
CA VAL A 41 -14.77 5.27 10.03
C VAL A 41 -16.15 5.91 10.30
N THR A 42 -16.90 6.29 9.26
CA THR A 42 -18.25 6.85 9.44
C THR A 42 -19.29 5.81 9.88
N GLU A 43 -18.96 4.52 9.82
CA GLU A 43 -19.78 3.38 10.29
C GLU A 43 -19.39 2.92 11.73
N ILE A 44 -18.36 3.55 12.30
CA ILE A 44 -18.03 3.51 13.74
C ILE A 44 -18.79 4.64 14.49
N ASN A 45 -18.92 5.81 13.88
CA ASN A 45 -19.56 6.99 14.46
C ASN A 45 -21.08 6.80 14.66
N ASN A 46 -21.53 6.89 15.91
CA ASN A 46 -22.93 6.76 16.31
C ASN A 46 -23.77 8.05 16.10
N SER A 47 -23.19 9.11 15.53
CA SER A 47 -23.79 10.46 15.53
C SER A 47 -23.93 11.05 14.11
N PRO A 48 -25.13 10.97 13.48
CA PRO A 48 -25.35 11.51 12.13
C PRO A 48 -25.14 13.04 12.02
N ASP A 49 -25.51 13.80 13.05
CA ASP A 49 -25.25 15.25 13.13
C ASP A 49 -23.75 15.57 13.11
N ARG A 50 -22.95 14.78 13.83
CA ARG A 50 -21.50 14.95 13.88
C ARG A 50 -20.84 14.61 12.55
N LEU A 51 -21.31 13.56 11.88
CA LEU A 51 -20.88 13.18 10.54
C LEU A 51 -21.20 14.28 9.53
N ALA A 52 -22.43 14.81 9.52
CA ALA A 52 -22.81 15.92 8.64
C ALA A 52 -21.90 17.15 8.85
N LYS A 53 -21.57 17.48 10.11
CA LYS A 53 -20.62 18.56 10.43
C LYS A 53 -19.18 18.23 10.08
N ARG A 54 -18.76 16.96 10.14
CA ARG A 54 -17.43 16.50 9.71
C ARG A 54 -17.26 16.64 8.20
N ILE A 55 -18.29 16.29 7.43
CA ILE A 55 -18.36 16.48 5.96
C ILE A 55 -18.26 17.97 5.61
N LEU A 56 -19.08 18.82 6.24
CA LEU A 56 -19.06 20.27 6.02
C LEU A 56 -17.71 20.94 6.36
N ARG A 57 -16.84 20.28 7.12
CA ARG A 57 -15.50 20.77 7.50
C ARG A 57 -14.40 20.43 6.50
N GLU A 58 -14.61 19.48 5.59
CA GLU A 58 -13.64 19.21 4.51
C GLU A 58 -13.72 20.28 3.41
N GLY A 59 -14.86 20.97 3.26
CA GLY A 59 -15.07 21.97 2.19
C GLY A 59 -15.21 21.37 0.78
N LEU A 60 -15.32 20.04 0.69
CA LEU A 60 -15.48 19.24 -0.53
C LEU A 60 -16.95 18.87 -0.78
N PRO A 61 -17.30 18.40 -1.99
CA PRO A 61 -18.56 17.71 -2.24
C PRO A 61 -18.80 16.55 -1.26
N PRO A 62 -20.05 16.21 -0.90
CA PRO A 62 -20.33 15.24 0.17
C PRO A 62 -19.71 13.86 -0.06
N ASP A 63 -19.67 13.38 -1.30
CA ASP A 63 -19.13 12.07 -1.64
C ASP A 63 -17.59 12.05 -1.55
N GLU A 64 -16.91 13.06 -2.10
CA GLU A 64 -15.45 13.25 -1.95
C GLU A 64 -15.04 13.42 -0.49
N ALA A 65 -15.82 14.18 0.29
CA ALA A 65 -15.62 14.31 1.73
C ALA A 65 -15.81 12.97 2.46
N LEU A 66 -16.83 12.17 2.08
CA LEU A 66 -17.05 10.85 2.63
C LEU A 66 -15.95 9.87 2.24
N GLU A 67 -15.41 9.92 1.03
CA GLU A 67 -14.25 9.12 0.60
C GLU A 67 -12.98 9.54 1.36
N ARG A 68 -12.78 10.84 1.59
CA ARG A 68 -11.65 11.37 2.38
C ARG A 68 -11.74 11.03 3.88
N ILE A 69 -12.94 10.97 4.45
CA ILE A 69 -13.16 10.60 5.87
C ILE A 69 -13.13 9.08 6.06
N ASN A 70 -13.58 8.30 5.07
CA ASN A 70 -13.64 6.83 5.15
C ASN A 70 -12.44 6.10 4.56
N GLY A 71 -11.65 6.77 3.73
CA GLY A 71 -10.50 6.19 3.07
C GLY A 71 -9.53 5.63 4.11
N VAL A 72 -8.99 4.44 3.81
CA VAL A 72 -7.88 3.86 4.57
C VAL A 72 -6.58 3.80 3.73
N PRO A 73 -6.13 4.89 3.08
CA PRO A 73 -4.69 5.06 2.89
C PRO A 73 -4.06 5.32 4.26
N ASN A 74 -2.94 4.66 4.57
CA ASN A 74 -2.13 4.97 5.77
C ASN A 74 -1.29 6.25 5.58
N PHE A 75 -1.73 7.17 4.73
CA PHE A 75 -1.03 8.41 4.37
C PHE A 75 -1.70 9.59 5.07
N GLN A 76 -0.88 10.51 5.59
CA GLN A 76 -1.35 11.74 6.20
C GLN A 76 -0.88 12.93 5.36
N ASP A 77 -1.81 13.80 4.94
CA ASP A 77 -1.48 15.04 4.24
C ASP A 77 -0.34 15.80 4.94
N VAL A 78 0.71 16.18 4.19
CA VAL A 78 1.83 16.97 4.73
C VAL A 78 1.37 18.34 5.29
N ALA A 79 0.20 18.82 4.86
CA ALA A 79 -0.47 19.99 5.45
C ALA A 79 -0.84 19.78 6.94
N ILE A 80 -1.21 18.57 7.36
CA ILE A 80 -1.49 18.24 8.76
C ILE A 80 -0.19 18.18 9.57
N LEU A 81 0.89 17.62 9.02
CA LEU A 81 2.22 17.66 9.67
C LEU A 81 2.70 19.11 9.87
N ARG A 82 2.49 19.99 8.87
CA ARG A 82 2.78 21.43 9.01
C ARG A 82 1.91 22.12 10.08
N LYS A 83 0.63 21.77 10.20
CA LYS A 83 -0.24 22.25 11.29
C LYS A 83 0.25 21.77 12.66
N LEU A 84 0.61 20.49 12.80
CA LEU A 84 1.11 19.92 14.05
C LEU A 84 2.41 20.61 14.50
N PHE A 85 3.36 20.84 13.59
CA PHE A 85 4.60 21.55 13.89
C PHE A 85 4.32 23.02 14.29
N GLY A 86 3.40 23.69 13.60
CA GLY A 86 2.95 25.05 13.95
C GLY A 86 2.20 25.14 15.28
N MET A 87 1.56 24.06 15.74
CA MET A 87 0.98 23.98 17.08
C MET A 87 2.02 23.63 18.14
N SER A 88 3.03 22.80 17.83
CA SER A 88 4.03 22.38 18.82
C SER A 88 4.87 23.53 19.35
N THR A 89 5.10 24.60 18.58
CA THR A 89 5.80 25.80 19.08
C THR A 89 5.01 26.52 20.19
N SER A 90 3.68 26.48 20.14
CA SER A 90 2.78 27.13 21.10
C SER A 90 2.58 26.36 22.40
N ILE A 91 3.18 25.17 22.52
CA ILE A 91 3.03 24.26 23.67
C ILE A 91 4.26 24.39 24.59
N CYS A 92 4.01 24.46 25.89
CA CYS A 92 5.01 24.75 26.91
C CYS A 92 4.91 23.82 28.13
N ARG A 93 6.03 23.72 28.86
CA ARG A 93 6.09 23.12 30.19
C ARG A 93 5.65 24.17 31.21
N ILE A 94 4.62 23.86 31.98
CA ILE A 94 4.27 24.63 33.19
C ILE A 94 5.16 24.13 34.33
N MET A 95 5.90 25.03 34.96
CA MET A 95 6.72 24.77 36.14
C MET A 95 6.08 25.48 37.34
N ILE A 96 5.88 24.77 38.45
CA ILE A 96 5.25 25.29 39.67
C ILE A 96 6.28 25.21 40.80
N SER A 97 6.44 26.29 41.57
CA SER A 97 7.32 26.32 42.75
C SER A 97 6.47 26.24 44.01
N PHE A 98 6.75 25.28 44.90
CA PHE A 98 6.11 25.17 46.21
C PHE A 98 7.03 25.71 47.31
N ASP A 99 6.47 26.41 48.29
CA ASP A 99 7.23 27.16 49.33
C ASP A 99 8.20 26.29 50.17
N PHE A 100 7.97 24.98 50.21
CA PHE A 100 8.82 24.01 50.91
C PHE A 100 9.88 23.34 50.01
N GLY A 101 10.21 23.94 48.86
CA GLY A 101 11.33 23.54 48.00
C GLY A 101 11.04 22.41 47.01
N GLY A 102 9.78 22.02 46.84
CA GLY A 102 9.36 21.08 45.80
C GLY A 102 9.03 21.79 44.48
N THR A 103 9.24 21.10 43.36
CA THR A 103 8.78 21.55 42.02
C THR A 103 7.64 20.67 41.52
N GLY A 104 6.61 21.31 40.96
CA GLY A 104 5.53 20.66 40.22
C GLY A 104 5.67 20.95 38.72
N TYR A 105 5.11 20.07 37.89
CA TYR A 105 5.13 20.23 36.44
C TYR A 105 3.83 19.77 35.79
N GLY A 106 3.50 20.41 34.67
CA GLY A 106 2.41 20.05 33.77
C GLY A 106 2.67 20.58 32.36
N THR A 107 1.72 20.35 31.47
CA THR A 107 1.71 20.89 30.10
C THR A 107 0.72 22.04 30.00
N GLY A 108 0.99 23.01 29.12
CA GLY A 108 0.03 24.04 28.75
C GLY A 108 0.32 24.58 27.35
N PHE A 109 -0.54 25.47 26.85
CA PHE A 109 -0.35 26.09 25.54
C PHE A 109 -1.04 27.44 25.39
N LEU A 110 -0.51 28.27 24.49
CA LEU A 110 -1.09 29.57 24.14
C LEU A 110 -2.41 29.39 23.37
N ILE A 111 -3.44 30.13 23.77
CA ILE A 111 -4.78 30.16 23.13
C ILE A 111 -5.19 31.57 22.63
N ALA A 112 -4.34 32.55 22.91
CA ALA A 112 -4.34 33.90 22.35
C ALA A 112 -2.89 34.45 22.40
N SER A 113 -2.69 35.70 22.00
CA SER A 113 -1.41 36.42 22.03
C SER A 113 -0.65 36.35 23.36
N ASP A 114 -1.37 36.31 24.48
CA ASP A 114 -0.85 36.47 25.83
C ASP A 114 -1.74 35.79 26.89
N LEU A 115 -2.41 34.69 26.50
CA LEU A 115 -3.20 33.82 27.36
C LEU A 115 -2.82 32.35 27.11
N ILE A 116 -2.55 31.59 28.18
CA ILE A 116 -2.34 30.13 28.12
C ILE A 116 -3.49 29.36 28.78
N ILE A 117 -3.60 28.07 28.46
CA ILE A 117 -4.49 27.11 29.16
C ILE A 117 -3.71 25.90 29.70
N THR A 118 -4.18 25.35 30.82
CA THR A 118 -3.81 24.05 31.41
C THR A 118 -4.97 23.54 32.29
N ASN A 119 -4.81 22.48 33.08
CA ASN A 119 -5.86 22.01 34.00
C ASN A 119 -5.98 22.87 35.27
N HIS A 120 -7.15 22.84 35.92
CA HIS A 120 -7.32 23.42 37.25
C HIS A 120 -6.45 22.69 38.28
N HIS A 121 -6.33 21.37 38.23
CA HIS A 121 -5.42 20.64 39.12
C HIS A 121 -3.91 20.97 38.93
N VAL A 122 -3.54 21.68 37.85
CA VAL A 122 -2.19 22.22 37.62
C VAL A 122 -2.10 23.64 38.18
N LEU A 123 -3.06 24.52 37.85
CA LEU A 123 -3.13 25.90 38.35
C LEU A 123 -4.50 26.16 39.01
N PRO A 124 -4.72 25.74 40.28
CA PRO A 124 -6.05 25.76 40.90
C PRO A 124 -6.49 27.17 41.31
N ASP A 125 -5.52 28.01 41.66
CA ASP A 125 -5.73 29.34 42.20
C ASP A 125 -4.69 30.35 41.69
N THR A 126 -4.94 31.62 42.00
CA THR A 126 -4.07 32.74 41.61
C THR A 126 -2.76 32.77 42.38
N ALA A 127 -2.64 32.12 43.54
CA ALA A 127 -1.39 32.06 44.30
C ALA A 127 -0.40 31.12 43.64
N THR A 128 -0.84 29.90 43.31
CA THR A 128 -0.11 28.89 42.55
C THR A 128 0.26 29.41 41.17
N ALA A 129 -0.63 30.14 40.50
CA ALA A 129 -0.32 30.78 39.22
C ALA A 129 0.75 31.88 39.36
N ASN A 130 0.79 32.65 40.45
CA ASN A 130 1.82 33.69 40.66
C ASN A 130 3.23 33.11 40.89
N THR A 131 3.37 31.89 41.44
CA THR A 131 4.68 31.22 41.64
C THR A 131 5.09 30.32 40.46
N ALA A 132 4.24 30.21 39.44
CA ALA A 132 4.44 29.36 38.28
C ALA A 132 5.00 30.10 37.05
N GLN A 133 5.65 29.34 36.17
CA GLN A 133 6.21 29.82 34.91
C GLN A 133 5.81 28.89 33.76
N ALA A 134 5.61 29.47 32.57
CA ALA A 134 5.45 28.72 31.33
C ALA A 134 6.75 28.77 30.53
N GLN A 135 7.22 27.60 30.11
CA GLN A 135 8.53 27.43 29.49
C GLN A 135 8.40 26.80 28.10
N PHE A 136 8.76 27.57 27.08
CA PHE A 136 8.70 27.21 25.66
C PHE A 136 10.08 26.73 25.17
N GLY A 137 10.12 25.97 24.08
CA GLY A 137 11.37 25.44 23.51
C GLY A 137 12.10 24.42 24.39
N TYR A 138 11.45 23.84 25.41
CA TYR A 138 12.03 22.77 26.24
C TYR A 138 11.92 21.41 25.54
N GLU A 139 12.69 21.23 24.48
CA GLU A 139 12.67 20.09 23.57
C GLU A 139 14.08 19.77 23.04
N LEU A 140 14.19 18.69 22.26
CA LEU A 140 15.46 18.24 21.68
C LEU A 140 15.53 18.63 20.19
N ASP A 141 16.74 18.91 19.70
CA ASP A 141 17.01 19.10 18.27
C ASP A 141 17.05 17.77 17.49
N GLU A 142 17.21 17.85 16.17
CA GLU A 142 17.30 16.70 15.25
C GLU A 142 18.47 15.73 15.56
N LYS A 143 19.41 16.12 16.43
CA LYS A 143 20.59 15.35 16.84
C LYS A 143 20.49 14.89 18.31
N GLY A 144 19.38 15.17 18.99
CA GLY A 144 19.15 14.83 20.39
C GLY A 144 19.74 15.80 21.42
N ASN A 145 20.23 16.98 21.00
CA ASN A 145 20.71 18.01 21.93
C ASN A 145 19.54 18.78 22.54
N ALA A 146 19.65 19.16 23.81
CA ALA A 146 18.67 20.06 24.43
C ALA A 146 18.71 21.46 23.82
N LEU A 147 17.55 21.98 23.43
CA LEU A 147 17.40 23.40 23.07
C LEU A 147 17.36 24.27 24.33
N ASN A 148 17.75 25.54 24.18
CA ASN A 148 17.68 26.53 25.25
C ASN A 148 16.21 26.95 25.48
N PRO A 149 15.61 26.65 26.64
CA PRO A 149 14.21 26.97 26.88
C PRO A 149 14.01 28.44 27.25
N VAL A 150 12.88 29.01 26.84
CA VAL A 150 12.50 30.41 27.10
C VAL A 150 11.38 30.45 28.14
N SER A 151 11.61 31.10 29.28
CA SER A 151 10.72 31.07 30.45
C SER A 151 9.97 32.38 30.65
N PHE A 152 8.65 32.31 30.86
CA PHE A 152 7.79 33.47 31.06
C PHE A 152 6.99 33.31 32.36
N ARG A 153 6.78 34.40 33.10
CA ARG A 153 5.95 34.38 34.31
C ARG A 153 4.47 34.48 33.94
N LEU A 154 3.64 33.84 34.74
CA LEU A 154 2.19 33.93 34.60
C LEU A 154 1.65 35.16 35.35
N ARG A 155 0.50 35.67 34.90
CA ARG A 155 -0.08 36.96 35.31
C ARG A 155 -1.56 36.83 35.66
N PRO A 156 -1.90 36.08 36.72
CA PRO A 156 -3.30 35.93 37.16
C PRO A 156 -3.94 37.25 37.61
N ASP A 157 -3.14 38.28 37.88
CA ASP A 157 -3.58 39.66 38.09
C ASP A 157 -4.18 40.32 36.82
N ARG A 158 -3.67 39.96 35.63
CA ARG A 158 -4.16 40.45 34.34
C ARG A 158 -5.37 39.65 33.86
N PHE A 159 -5.32 38.32 33.97
CA PHE A 159 -6.42 37.42 33.64
C PHE A 159 -6.25 36.08 34.35
N PHE A 160 -7.31 35.62 35.01
CA PHE A 160 -7.45 34.26 35.53
C PHE A 160 -8.91 33.82 35.42
N LEU A 161 -9.16 32.70 34.74
CA LEU A 161 -10.47 32.05 34.64
C LEU A 161 -10.26 30.55 34.87
N THR A 162 -11.01 29.95 35.80
CA THR A 162 -10.85 28.55 36.15
C THR A 162 -12.19 27.84 36.35
N SER A 163 -12.22 26.55 36.05
CA SER A 163 -13.30 25.63 36.39
C SER A 163 -12.75 24.54 37.31
N ASP A 164 -13.32 24.45 38.51
CA ASP A 164 -13.02 23.43 39.51
C ASP A 164 -13.19 22.01 38.93
N ILE A 165 -12.49 21.05 39.54
CA ILE A 165 -12.65 19.61 39.34
C ILE A 165 -14.01 19.16 39.87
N ILE A 166 -14.42 19.67 41.04
CA ILE A 166 -15.67 19.35 41.71
C ILE A 166 -16.81 20.12 41.04
N LYS A 167 -17.94 19.44 40.79
CA LYS A 167 -19.12 20.05 40.17
C LYS A 167 -20.06 20.59 41.25
N ASP A 168 -20.06 21.90 41.44
CA ASP A 168 -21.08 22.59 42.22
C ASP A 168 -22.29 22.94 41.33
N GLN A 169 -23.49 22.65 41.80
CA GLN A 169 -24.73 22.97 41.10
C GLN A 169 -24.99 24.50 41.04
N ASN A 170 -24.37 25.27 41.93
CA ASN A 170 -24.52 26.72 42.04
C ASN A 170 -23.46 27.50 41.25
N VAL A 171 -22.39 26.85 40.79
CA VAL A 171 -21.31 27.48 40.01
C VAL A 171 -21.38 26.99 38.56
N PRO A 172 -21.87 27.81 37.61
CA PRO A 172 -21.96 27.44 36.21
C PRO A 172 -20.62 27.00 35.63
N PHE A 173 -20.64 25.91 34.86
CA PHE A 173 -19.46 25.31 34.22
C PHE A 173 -18.36 24.83 35.16
N SER A 174 -18.63 24.68 36.47
CA SER A 174 -17.77 23.92 37.39
C SER A 174 -17.76 22.42 37.03
N GLY A 175 -16.72 21.72 37.49
CA GLY A 175 -16.53 20.29 37.23
C GLY A 175 -15.88 19.97 35.89
N LEU A 176 -15.19 20.93 35.25
CA LEU A 176 -14.51 20.77 33.96
C LEU A 176 -12.97 20.82 34.05
N ASP A 177 -12.36 21.09 35.20
CA ASP A 177 -10.90 20.98 35.43
C ASP A 177 -10.00 21.70 34.40
N PHE A 178 -10.22 23.00 34.18
CA PHE A 178 -9.35 23.83 33.35
C PHE A 178 -9.05 25.20 33.97
N SER A 179 -7.87 25.75 33.68
CA SER A 179 -7.45 27.09 34.06
C SER A 179 -6.83 27.83 32.88
N ILE A 180 -7.30 29.05 32.64
CA ILE A 180 -6.78 29.99 31.64
C ILE A 180 -6.18 31.18 32.40
N VAL A 181 -4.93 31.52 32.08
CA VAL A 181 -4.19 32.58 32.76
C VAL A 181 -3.39 33.41 31.77
N ALA A 182 -3.29 34.72 32.04
CA ALA A 182 -2.40 35.58 31.25
C ALA A 182 -0.93 35.28 31.52
N ILE A 183 -0.08 35.72 30.60
CA ILE A 183 1.36 35.48 30.60
C ILE A 183 2.09 36.80 30.26
N GLU A 184 3.35 36.93 30.65
CA GLU A 184 4.16 38.09 30.24
C GLU A 184 4.52 38.02 28.76
N THR A 185 4.44 39.15 28.06
CA THR A 185 4.76 39.24 26.61
C THR A 185 6.25 39.16 26.30
N THR A 186 7.09 39.16 27.35
CA THR A 186 8.55 39.15 27.31
C THR A 186 9.05 38.17 28.36
N SER A 187 10.06 37.36 28.03
CA SER A 187 10.60 36.32 28.91
C SER A 187 11.52 36.91 29.99
N THR A 188 11.92 36.05 30.95
CA THR A 188 13.01 36.33 31.90
C THR A 188 14.31 36.79 31.22
N ASP A 189 14.51 36.34 29.99
CA ASP A 189 15.73 36.49 29.18
C ASP A 189 15.52 37.47 27.99
N ASN A 190 14.56 38.39 28.15
CA ASN A 190 14.19 39.46 27.20
C ASN A 190 13.73 38.99 25.80
N GLN A 191 13.28 37.74 25.66
CA GLN A 191 12.73 37.21 24.40
C GLN A 191 11.23 37.49 24.28
N PRO A 192 10.70 37.84 23.09
CA PRO A 192 9.28 38.14 22.93
C PRO A 192 8.43 36.86 22.88
N LEU A 193 7.21 36.90 23.43
CA LEU A 193 6.28 35.76 23.44
C LEU A 193 5.72 35.43 22.05
N ASN A 194 5.59 36.44 21.18
CA ASN A 194 4.93 36.31 19.87
C ASN A 194 5.63 35.36 18.87
N GLN A 195 6.87 34.93 19.14
CA GLN A 195 7.59 33.96 18.31
C GLN A 195 6.98 32.54 18.36
N PHE A 196 6.20 32.21 19.39
CA PHE A 196 5.71 30.84 19.62
C PHE A 196 4.33 30.53 18.99
N GLY A 197 3.63 31.54 18.47
CA GLY A 197 2.27 31.40 17.95
C GLY A 197 1.22 31.13 19.04
N TYR A 198 -0.02 30.82 18.65
CA TYR A 198 -1.06 30.33 19.56
C TYR A 198 -2.04 29.39 18.84
N ILE A 199 -2.66 28.47 19.59
CA ILE A 199 -3.62 27.48 19.08
C ILE A 199 -5.03 28.04 19.20
N GLN A 200 -5.71 28.23 18.06
CA GLN A 200 -7.12 28.64 18.04
C GLN A 200 -8.03 27.50 18.52
N LEU A 201 -8.94 27.82 19.43
CA LEU A 201 -9.99 26.94 19.92
C LEU A 201 -11.21 27.04 19.00
N ASP A 202 -11.60 25.90 18.43
CA ASP A 202 -12.82 25.79 17.64
C ASP A 202 -13.96 25.30 18.55
N GLY A 203 -14.99 26.15 18.73
CA GLY A 203 -16.16 25.85 19.55
C GLY A 203 -17.15 24.88 18.91
N GLY A 204 -17.03 24.64 17.60
CA GLY A 204 -17.94 23.80 16.83
C GLY A 204 -17.77 22.30 17.08
N THR A 205 -18.84 21.56 16.79
CA THR A 205 -18.85 20.08 16.74
C THR A 205 -18.37 19.56 15.36
N GLY A 206 -18.23 18.24 15.21
CA GLY A 206 -17.77 17.62 13.96
C GLY A 206 -16.25 17.66 13.69
N LYS A 207 -15.43 18.07 14.67
CA LYS A 207 -13.97 18.19 14.52
C LYS A 207 -13.23 16.85 14.47
N MET A 208 -13.86 15.80 15.00
CA MET A 208 -13.38 14.42 15.05
C MET A 208 -14.56 13.45 15.18
N LEU A 209 -14.39 12.22 14.69
CA LEU A 209 -15.32 11.09 14.80
C LEU A 209 -14.75 9.99 15.70
N GLU A 210 -15.63 9.16 16.27
CA GLU A 210 -15.27 7.88 16.88
C GLU A 210 -14.41 7.03 15.94
N GLY A 211 -13.27 6.55 16.42
CA GLY A 211 -12.32 5.74 15.67
C GLY A 211 -11.30 6.48 14.81
N GLU A 212 -11.41 7.80 14.61
CA GLU A 212 -10.32 8.60 14.00
C GLU A 212 -9.08 8.61 14.92
N ASN A 213 -7.89 8.80 14.32
CA ASN A 213 -6.65 8.98 15.06
C ASN A 213 -6.51 10.43 15.57
N CYS A 214 -5.93 10.61 16.76
CA CYS A 214 -5.48 11.91 17.26
C CYS A 214 -3.99 11.89 17.62
N VAL A 215 -3.46 13.02 18.06
CA VAL A 215 -2.08 13.22 18.51
C VAL A 215 -2.10 13.99 19.82
N VAL A 216 -1.24 13.60 20.77
CA VAL A 216 -1.00 14.34 22.02
C VAL A 216 0.42 14.90 22.01
N ILE A 217 0.56 16.20 22.25
CA ILE A 217 1.85 16.88 22.40
C ILE A 217 1.99 17.33 23.85
N GLN A 218 3.01 16.85 24.55
CA GLN A 218 3.06 16.79 26.01
C GLN A 218 4.46 16.93 26.62
N HIS A 219 4.54 17.32 27.89
CA HIS A 219 5.74 17.27 28.74
C HIS A 219 5.61 16.17 29.81
N PRO A 220 5.74 14.88 29.45
CA PRO A 220 5.55 13.78 30.38
C PRO A 220 6.67 13.80 31.42
N GLN A 221 6.31 13.63 32.69
CA GLN A 221 7.17 13.78 33.88
C GLN A 221 7.88 15.13 33.98
N GLY A 222 7.36 16.16 33.28
CA GLY A 222 8.03 17.45 33.14
C GLY A 222 9.29 17.40 32.29
N ASP A 223 9.56 16.30 31.57
CA ASP A 223 10.74 16.13 30.71
C ASP A 223 10.59 16.89 29.38
N TYR A 224 11.61 16.82 28.51
CA TYR A 224 11.59 17.37 27.16
C TYR A 224 10.31 16.96 26.40
N LYS A 225 9.78 17.89 25.60
CA LYS A 225 8.53 17.73 24.85
C LYS A 225 8.50 16.44 24.04
N LYS A 226 7.40 15.69 24.10
CA LYS A 226 7.17 14.45 23.33
C LYS A 226 5.82 14.48 22.64
N VAL A 227 5.70 13.66 21.60
CA VAL A 227 4.49 13.53 20.78
C VAL A 227 4.04 12.07 20.76
N VAL A 228 2.80 11.80 21.12
CA VAL A 228 2.17 10.48 20.94
C VAL A 228 1.57 10.42 19.54
N LEU A 229 2.17 9.60 18.68
CA LEU A 229 1.79 9.43 17.27
C LEU A 229 1.19 8.05 16.95
N LYS A 230 1.32 7.07 17.84
CA LYS A 230 0.98 5.67 17.59
C LYS A 230 -0.19 5.21 18.46
N ASP A 231 -1.12 4.47 17.87
CA ASP A 231 -2.25 3.79 18.52
C ASP A 231 -3.11 4.68 19.45
N ILE A 232 -3.23 5.96 19.09
CA ILE A 232 -4.03 6.97 19.77
C ILE A 232 -5.29 7.30 18.94
N ARG A 233 -6.46 6.90 19.45
CA ARG A 233 -7.77 7.04 18.78
C ARG A 233 -8.87 7.50 19.72
N MET A 234 -9.82 8.26 19.20
CA MET A 234 -11.03 8.67 19.93
C MET A 234 -12.00 7.49 20.09
N LEU A 235 -12.50 7.27 21.30
CA LEU A 235 -13.45 6.19 21.63
C LEU A 235 -14.90 6.66 21.76
N THR A 236 -15.16 7.76 22.47
CA THR A 236 -16.51 8.39 22.54
C THR A 236 -16.46 9.79 23.15
N LEU A 237 -17.56 10.53 23.12
CA LEU A 237 -17.81 11.75 23.90
C LEU A 237 -18.83 11.47 25.01
N VAL A 238 -18.50 11.83 26.26
CA VAL A 238 -19.38 11.65 27.42
C VAL A 238 -19.58 12.99 28.12
N ASP A 239 -20.83 13.47 28.23
CA ASP A 239 -21.20 14.81 28.74
C ASP A 239 -20.44 15.97 28.08
N ASP A 240 -19.33 16.40 28.71
CA ASP A 240 -18.42 17.49 28.33
C ASP A 240 -16.99 17.01 28.01
N PHE A 241 -16.78 15.69 27.99
CA PHE A 241 -15.49 15.02 27.92
C PHE A 241 -15.37 14.15 26.65
N MET A 242 -14.14 13.75 26.34
CA MET A 242 -13.75 12.83 25.27
C MET A 242 -12.92 11.71 25.88
N ILE A 243 -13.27 10.46 25.58
CA ILE A 243 -12.51 9.27 25.99
C ILE A 243 -11.69 8.79 24.79
N TYR A 244 -10.42 8.46 24.99
CA TYR A 244 -9.49 8.11 23.92
C TYR A 244 -8.33 7.21 24.38
N GLU A 245 -7.70 6.52 23.43
CA GLU A 245 -6.54 5.64 23.64
C GLU A 245 -5.25 6.47 23.58
N SER A 246 -4.30 6.26 24.50
CA SER A 246 -2.96 6.89 24.51
C SER A 246 -2.11 6.31 25.64
N ASP A 247 -0.80 6.20 25.43
CA ASP A 247 0.15 6.18 26.54
C ASP A 247 0.31 7.62 27.07
N THR A 248 0.03 7.82 28.36
CA THR A 248 0.28 9.08 29.08
C THR A 248 1.08 8.79 30.36
N SER A 249 1.59 9.83 31.00
CA SER A 249 2.41 9.72 32.21
C SER A 249 2.17 10.92 33.11
N PRO A 250 2.50 10.86 34.42
CA PRO A 250 2.33 12.01 35.31
C PRO A 250 3.04 13.23 34.73
N GLY A 251 2.39 14.39 34.65
CA GLY A 251 2.87 15.58 33.93
C GLY A 251 2.23 15.81 32.54
N SER A 252 1.57 14.80 31.96
CA SER A 252 0.74 14.94 30.75
C SER A 252 -0.48 15.85 30.94
N SER A 253 -0.86 16.20 32.18
CA SER A 253 -1.91 17.18 32.50
C SER A 253 -1.82 18.45 31.67
N GLY A 254 -2.92 18.88 31.06
CA GLY A 254 -3.02 20.10 30.26
C GLY A 254 -2.49 19.99 28.84
N SER A 255 -2.19 18.78 28.36
CA SER A 255 -1.69 18.55 27.00
C SER A 255 -2.76 18.75 25.93
N ALA A 256 -2.34 19.25 24.77
CA ALA A 256 -3.21 19.44 23.61
C ALA A 256 -3.47 18.11 22.90
N VAL A 257 -4.75 17.73 22.75
CA VAL A 257 -5.18 16.59 21.94
C VAL A 257 -5.72 17.10 20.60
N ILE A 258 -5.06 16.71 19.51
CA ILE A 258 -5.27 17.24 18.15
C ILE A 258 -5.80 16.12 17.24
N ALA A 259 -6.90 16.34 16.54
CA ALA A 259 -7.45 15.35 15.61
C ALA A 259 -6.68 15.36 14.28
N LEU A 260 -6.25 14.19 13.80
CA LEU A 260 -5.45 14.09 12.57
C LEU A 260 -6.25 14.37 11.30
N GLY A 261 -7.52 13.95 11.23
CA GLY A 261 -8.37 14.19 10.06
C GLY A 261 -8.62 15.67 9.74
N THR A 262 -8.60 16.55 10.74
CA THR A 262 -8.80 18.00 10.57
C THR A 262 -7.54 18.85 10.82
N GLY A 263 -6.60 18.35 11.62
CA GLY A 263 -5.51 19.14 12.18
C GLY A 263 -6.02 20.26 13.08
N THR A 264 -7.00 19.97 13.95
CA THR A 264 -7.57 20.94 14.90
C THR A 264 -7.55 20.39 16.33
N ILE A 265 -7.46 21.28 17.33
CA ILE A 265 -7.50 20.87 18.73
C ILE A 265 -8.92 20.47 19.15
N VAL A 266 -9.05 19.27 19.73
CA VAL A 266 -10.33 18.67 20.08
C VAL A 266 -10.53 18.51 21.58
N SER A 267 -9.45 18.26 22.33
CA SER A 267 -9.52 18.10 23.78
C SER A 267 -8.28 18.62 24.51
N LEU A 268 -8.47 18.95 25.79
CA LEU A 268 -7.42 19.19 26.78
C LEU A 268 -7.31 17.93 27.65
N HIS A 269 -6.17 17.25 27.66
CA HIS A 269 -5.98 16.05 28.51
C HIS A 269 -6.08 16.43 30.00
N HIS A 270 -6.75 15.59 30.81
CA HIS A 270 -6.84 15.81 32.27
C HIS A 270 -6.72 14.54 33.14
N SER A 271 -6.88 13.34 32.58
CA SER A 271 -6.87 12.12 33.39
C SER A 271 -6.62 10.85 32.57
N ALA A 272 -6.02 9.85 33.23
CA ALA A 272 -6.00 8.46 32.78
C ALA A 272 -7.07 7.66 33.53
N VAL A 273 -7.65 6.65 32.89
CA VAL A 273 -8.77 5.85 33.41
C VAL A 273 -8.24 4.55 34.03
N PRO A 274 -8.26 4.36 35.36
CA PRO A 274 -7.68 3.17 36.00
C PRO A 274 -8.58 1.95 35.84
N ARG A 275 -8.02 0.74 35.67
CA ARG A 275 -8.80 -0.50 35.85
C ARG A 275 -9.08 -0.70 37.33
N LYS A 276 -10.26 -1.23 37.65
CA LYS A 276 -10.68 -1.58 39.00
C LYS A 276 -11.21 -3.00 39.12
N ASN A 277 -11.15 -3.55 40.33
CA ASN A 277 -11.83 -4.80 40.69
C ASN A 277 -13.30 -4.57 41.08
N ALA A 278 -14.02 -5.66 41.38
CA ALA A 278 -15.42 -5.63 41.82
C ALA A 278 -15.63 -4.90 43.17
N GLN A 279 -14.56 -4.62 43.91
CA GLN A 279 -14.53 -3.88 45.18
C GLN A 279 -14.20 -2.39 44.95
N ASN A 280 -14.20 -1.90 43.70
CA ASN A 280 -13.88 -0.53 43.31
C ASN A 280 -12.43 -0.08 43.68
N GLN A 281 -11.53 -1.04 43.92
CA GLN A 281 -10.10 -0.78 44.16
C GLN A 281 -9.34 -0.80 42.83
N TRP A 282 -8.35 0.07 42.69
CA TRP A 282 -7.50 0.17 41.50
C TRP A 282 -6.61 -1.07 41.35
N LEU A 283 -6.30 -1.45 40.11
CA LEU A 283 -5.46 -2.61 39.79
C LEU A 283 -4.11 -2.22 39.18
N ARG A 284 -3.10 -3.03 39.48
CA ARG A 284 -1.77 -3.02 38.87
C ARG A 284 -1.76 -3.95 37.64
N LYS A 285 -0.79 -3.80 36.75
CA LYS A 285 -0.64 -4.59 35.51
C LYS A 285 -0.42 -6.09 35.75
N ASP A 286 -0.07 -6.50 36.97
CA ASP A 286 0.03 -7.90 37.40
C ASP A 286 -1.29 -8.46 37.98
N GLY A 287 -2.36 -7.68 37.98
CA GLY A 287 -3.67 -8.03 38.53
C GLY A 287 -3.81 -7.86 40.05
N THR A 288 -2.78 -7.42 40.75
CA THR A 288 -2.85 -7.11 42.19
C THR A 288 -3.45 -5.73 42.46
N VAL A 289 -3.89 -5.47 43.70
CA VAL A 289 -4.48 -4.18 44.08
C VAL A 289 -3.39 -3.12 44.24
N ALA A 290 -3.59 -1.96 43.63
CA ALA A 290 -2.68 -0.82 43.72
C ALA A 290 -2.64 -0.25 45.15
N SER A 291 -1.44 -0.04 45.65
CA SER A 291 -1.15 0.53 46.97
C SER A 291 -0.87 2.03 46.89
N ASP A 292 -1.13 2.75 47.98
CA ASP A 292 -0.89 4.19 48.04
C ASP A 292 0.62 4.46 48.03
N GLY A 293 1.14 4.97 46.90
CA GLY A 293 2.56 5.12 46.63
C GLY A 293 3.12 4.23 45.51
N ASP A 294 2.31 3.36 44.88
CA ASP A 294 2.66 2.77 43.59
C ASP A 294 2.87 3.86 42.52
N ASN A 295 3.86 3.66 41.66
CA ASN A 295 4.10 4.54 40.51
C ASN A 295 3.01 4.35 39.43
N ASP A 296 2.71 5.40 38.65
CA ASP A 296 1.72 5.33 37.57
C ASP A 296 2.04 4.27 36.48
N ASP A 297 3.29 3.85 36.34
CA ASP A 297 3.73 2.89 35.32
C ASP A 297 3.37 1.42 35.67
N VAL A 298 3.13 1.09 36.94
CA VAL A 298 2.65 -0.24 37.35
C VAL A 298 1.13 -0.35 37.43
N ILE A 299 0.39 0.75 37.36
CA ILE A 299 -1.08 0.79 37.31
C ILE A 299 -1.59 0.32 35.94
N ASP A 300 -2.68 -0.45 35.93
CA ASP A 300 -3.38 -0.85 34.69
C ASP A 300 -4.38 0.25 34.28
N TRP A 301 -4.17 0.85 33.11
CA TRP A 301 -4.98 1.96 32.58
C TRP A 301 -5.83 1.50 31.38
N LEU A 302 -7.13 1.78 31.44
CA LEU A 302 -8.14 1.42 30.44
C LEU A 302 -8.19 2.36 29.22
N GLY A 303 -7.58 3.54 29.34
CA GLY A 303 -7.62 4.64 28.37
C GLY A 303 -7.44 5.98 29.06
N ASN A 304 -7.79 7.07 28.37
CA ASN A 304 -7.66 8.44 28.84
C ASN A 304 -8.97 9.21 28.71
N GLU A 305 -9.11 10.24 29.53
CA GLU A 305 -10.17 11.24 29.42
C GLU A 305 -9.54 12.62 29.18
N GLY A 306 -10.23 13.45 28.41
CA GLY A 306 -9.92 14.86 28.23
C GLY A 306 -11.19 15.71 28.13
N ILE A 307 -11.05 16.99 28.41
CA ILE A 307 -12.13 17.97 28.42
C ILE A 307 -12.32 18.46 26.98
N ARG A 308 -13.54 18.49 26.44
CA ARG A 308 -13.75 18.91 25.04
C ARG A 308 -13.51 20.40 24.89
N ILE A 309 -12.79 20.79 23.85
CA ILE A 309 -12.53 22.20 23.53
C ILE A 309 -13.84 22.96 23.23
N SER A 310 -14.88 22.30 22.69
CA SER A 310 -16.20 22.91 22.52
C SER A 310 -16.91 23.22 23.85
N SER A 311 -16.71 22.37 24.87
CA SER A 311 -17.22 22.60 26.23
C SER A 311 -16.42 23.70 26.94
N ILE A 312 -15.10 23.77 26.73
CA ILE A 312 -14.24 24.86 27.20
C ILE A 312 -14.65 26.20 26.56
N VAL A 313 -14.87 26.26 25.24
CA VAL A 313 -15.33 27.50 24.56
C VAL A 313 -16.71 27.94 25.07
N LYS A 314 -17.63 27.00 25.31
CA LYS A 314 -18.94 27.28 25.92
C LYS A 314 -18.80 27.82 27.36
N ALA A 315 -17.87 27.28 28.14
CA ALA A 315 -17.55 27.78 29.48
C ALA A 315 -16.92 29.18 29.44
N ILE A 316 -15.93 29.42 28.56
CA ILE A 316 -15.35 30.75 28.32
C ILE A 316 -16.43 31.77 27.95
N GLN A 317 -17.43 31.40 27.14
CA GLN A 317 -18.55 32.29 26.84
C GLN A 317 -19.38 32.60 28.10
N GLY A 318 -19.85 31.56 28.81
CA GLY A 318 -20.85 31.68 29.87
C GLY A 318 -20.36 32.00 31.28
N MET A 319 -19.08 31.82 31.61
CA MET A 319 -18.54 32.13 32.94
C MET A 319 -18.28 33.64 33.08
N GLU A 320 -18.69 34.23 34.21
CA GLU A 320 -18.43 35.65 34.50
C GLU A 320 -16.95 35.86 34.89
N VAL A 321 -16.44 37.06 34.63
CA VAL A 321 -15.09 37.49 35.04
C VAL A 321 -15.18 38.91 35.63
N PRO A 322 -14.23 39.32 36.49
CA PRO A 322 -14.15 40.70 36.96
C PRO A 322 -14.08 41.71 35.81
N VAL A 323 -14.62 42.91 36.00
CA VAL A 323 -14.68 43.96 34.96
C VAL A 323 -13.29 44.30 34.38
N SER A 324 -12.23 44.23 35.21
CA SER A 324 -10.83 44.38 34.78
C SER A 324 -10.35 43.32 33.78
N MET A 325 -10.93 42.12 33.83
CA MET A 325 -10.57 40.97 32.99
C MET A 325 -11.45 40.83 31.74
N GLN A 326 -12.59 41.54 31.68
CA GLN A 326 -13.56 41.46 30.59
C GLN A 326 -12.96 41.76 29.21
N ALA A 327 -12.03 42.72 29.11
CA ALA A 327 -11.34 43.03 27.84
C ALA A 327 -10.48 41.85 27.34
N CYS A 328 -9.79 41.15 28.24
CA CYS A 328 -9.04 39.93 27.92
C CYS A 328 -9.96 38.76 27.56
N LYS A 329 -11.13 38.64 28.23
CA LYS A 329 -12.18 37.67 27.85
C LYS A 329 -12.70 37.92 26.43
N GLU A 330 -12.93 39.17 26.06
CA GLU A 330 -13.36 39.52 24.70
C GLU A 330 -12.28 39.28 23.65
N GLN A 331 -11.03 39.63 23.95
CA GLN A 331 -9.88 39.34 23.08
C GLN A 331 -9.72 37.83 22.87
N LEU A 332 -9.87 37.04 23.94
CA LEU A 332 -9.90 35.59 23.89
C LEU A 332 -11.03 35.10 22.98
N LEU A 333 -12.27 35.56 23.18
CA LEU A 333 -13.41 35.15 22.35
C LEU A 333 -13.26 35.55 20.87
N LYS A 334 -12.66 36.71 20.57
CA LYS A 334 -12.36 37.18 19.20
C LYS A 334 -11.29 36.34 18.50
N ALA A 335 -10.44 35.63 19.26
CA ALA A 335 -9.43 34.71 18.71
C ALA A 335 -9.97 33.29 18.43
N GLN A 336 -11.20 32.96 18.83
CA GLN A 336 -11.78 31.62 18.69
C GLN A 336 -12.69 31.50 17.46
N VAL A 337 -12.79 30.29 16.91
CA VAL A 337 -13.54 30.01 15.67
C VAL A 337 -14.84 29.28 15.99
N ASN A 338 -15.95 29.72 15.38
CA ASN A 338 -17.24 29.04 15.41
C ASN A 338 -17.76 28.83 13.99
N MET A 339 -17.35 27.75 13.32
CA MET A 339 -17.76 27.47 11.93
C MET A 339 -19.28 27.22 11.77
N PHE A 340 -19.98 26.80 12.84
CA PHE A 340 -21.38 26.35 12.79
C PHE A 340 -22.23 26.91 13.92
N SER A 341 -22.26 28.25 14.07
CA SER A 341 -23.24 28.94 14.91
C SER A 341 -24.64 28.89 14.28
N PRO A 342 -25.74 28.86 15.07
CA PRO A 342 -27.12 28.75 14.55
C PRO A 342 -27.69 30.04 13.92
N GLN A 343 -26.86 30.84 13.24
CA GLN A 343 -27.25 32.12 12.61
C GLN A 343 -26.84 32.25 11.13
N SER A 344 -26.23 31.23 10.52
CA SER A 344 -25.77 31.23 9.10
C SER A 344 -26.54 30.25 8.19
N THR A 345 -27.86 30.15 8.36
CA THR A 345 -28.73 29.28 7.53
C THR A 345 -29.07 29.90 6.17
N GLN A 346 -28.23 29.69 5.15
CA GLN A 346 -28.67 29.84 3.75
C GLN A 346 -27.94 28.98 2.70
N MET A 347 -27.70 27.69 3.00
CA MET A 347 -27.58 26.65 1.98
C MET A 347 -28.52 25.49 2.31
N GLN A 348 -29.06 24.83 1.27
CA GLN A 348 -30.15 23.87 1.39
C GLN A 348 -29.67 22.51 1.93
N GLN A 349 -30.46 21.91 2.84
CA GLN A 349 -30.19 20.56 3.35
C GLN A 349 -30.67 19.49 2.34
N PRO A 350 -29.85 18.49 1.98
CA PRO A 350 -30.31 17.27 1.34
C PRO A 350 -31.21 16.46 2.28
N SER A 351 -32.19 15.74 1.73
CA SER A 351 -33.20 15.04 2.52
C SER A 351 -32.73 13.67 3.04
N THR A 352 -33.17 13.33 4.26
CA THR A 352 -32.73 12.14 5.02
C THR A 352 -33.00 10.80 4.33
N GLN A 353 -33.89 10.74 3.34
CA GLN A 353 -34.19 9.50 2.59
C GLN A 353 -33.03 9.02 1.72
N ALA A 354 -32.16 9.91 1.22
CA ALA A 354 -30.99 9.51 0.43
C ALA A 354 -29.96 8.70 1.27
N ILE A 355 -29.82 9.05 2.55
CA ILE A 355 -28.81 8.50 3.46
C ILE A 355 -29.08 7.02 3.77
N LEU A 356 -30.35 6.59 3.78
CA LEU A 356 -30.76 5.24 4.17
C LEU A 356 -30.65 4.19 3.05
N GLN A 357 -30.39 4.58 1.79
CA GLN A 357 -30.18 3.62 0.70
C GLN A 357 -28.71 3.25 0.47
N ALA A 358 -27.76 4.04 0.99
CA ALA A 358 -26.32 3.80 0.81
C ALA A 358 -25.71 2.75 1.75
N ALA A 359 -26.42 2.33 2.80
CA ALA A 359 -25.91 1.44 3.85
C ALA A 359 -25.98 -0.08 3.52
N GLY A 360 -26.21 -0.43 2.25
CA GLY A 360 -26.54 -1.79 1.82
C GLY A 360 -25.36 -2.66 1.37
N LEU A 361 -24.64 -3.24 2.34
CA LEU A 361 -23.79 -4.45 2.20
C LEU A 361 -22.69 -4.46 1.11
N GLN A 362 -21.43 -4.25 1.54
CA GLN A 362 -20.47 -5.36 1.52
C GLN A 362 -19.26 -5.12 2.45
N SER A 363 -19.07 -6.04 3.40
CA SER A 363 -17.75 -6.46 3.89
C SER A 363 -17.12 -7.42 2.85
N THR A 364 -15.81 -7.71 2.81
CA THR A 364 -14.75 -7.61 3.83
C THR A 364 -13.44 -7.05 3.26
N ILE A 365 -12.54 -6.60 4.14
CA ILE A 365 -11.14 -6.19 3.85
C ILE A 365 -10.29 -6.61 5.10
N VAL A 366 -9.15 -6.06 5.57
CA VAL A 366 -7.83 -5.68 5.03
C VAL A 366 -6.77 -6.37 5.96
N ALA A 367 -5.48 -6.21 5.63
CA ALA A 367 -4.42 -5.74 6.57
C ALA A 367 -3.31 -6.70 7.02
N SER A 368 -2.11 -6.10 7.01
CA SER A 368 -0.87 -6.34 7.79
C SER A 368 -1.04 -5.86 9.25
N ALA A 369 -0.11 -5.95 10.23
CA ALA A 369 1.28 -6.40 10.37
C ALA A 369 1.42 -7.18 11.72
N PRO A 370 2.62 -7.48 12.30
CA PRO A 370 3.17 -6.64 13.39
C PRO A 370 4.68 -6.80 13.84
N ALA A 371 5.46 -5.71 13.99
CA ALA A 371 6.83 -5.67 14.59
C ALA A 371 6.89 -6.08 16.10
N PRO A 372 8.04 -6.49 16.76
CA PRO A 372 9.32 -5.73 16.80
C PRO A 372 10.68 -6.47 17.08
N THR A 373 11.78 -5.68 17.16
CA THR A 373 13.11 -5.90 17.82
C THR A 373 14.36 -6.40 17.05
N SER A 374 15.51 -5.78 17.39
CA SER A 374 16.91 -6.03 16.98
C SER A 374 17.36 -5.61 15.57
N GLU A 375 18.27 -4.64 15.48
CA GLU A 375 18.86 -4.07 14.25
C GLU A 375 19.97 -4.93 13.60
N LYS A 376 20.15 -6.18 14.04
CA LYS A 376 21.13 -7.12 13.46
C LYS A 376 20.54 -8.47 13.06
N THR A 377 19.25 -8.69 13.32
CA THR A 377 18.53 -9.91 12.91
C THR A 377 17.72 -9.59 11.65
N PRO A 378 17.88 -10.36 10.55
CA PRO A 378 17.19 -10.07 9.31
C PRO A 378 15.67 -10.29 9.44
N LEU A 379 14.91 -9.50 8.70
CA LEU A 379 13.48 -9.67 8.49
C LEU A 379 13.26 -10.55 7.26
N VAL A 380 12.58 -11.67 7.45
CA VAL A 380 12.24 -12.66 6.42
C VAL A 380 10.73 -12.71 6.27
N TYR A 381 10.22 -12.81 5.04
CA TYR A 381 8.78 -12.90 4.77
C TYR A 381 8.35 -14.30 4.30
N PHE A 382 7.07 -14.62 4.53
CA PHE A 382 6.48 -15.93 4.34
C PHE A 382 5.03 -15.83 3.85
N GLU A 383 4.72 -16.54 2.78
CA GLU A 383 3.37 -16.87 2.35
C GLU A 383 2.83 -18.02 3.22
N VAL A 384 1.68 -17.81 3.86
CA VAL A 384 1.04 -18.77 4.78
C VAL A 384 -0.36 -19.10 4.27
N GLU A 385 -0.62 -20.37 4.00
CA GLU A 385 -1.96 -20.88 3.68
C GLU A 385 -2.55 -21.52 4.94
N LEU A 386 -3.74 -21.10 5.37
CA LEU A 386 -4.40 -21.68 6.56
C LEU A 386 -5.09 -23.01 6.26
N THR A 387 -5.30 -23.79 7.32
CA THR A 387 -6.24 -24.92 7.36
C THR A 387 -7.65 -24.50 6.95
N THR A 388 -8.44 -25.44 6.41
CA THR A 388 -9.86 -25.22 6.06
C THR A 388 -10.83 -25.28 7.25
N GLN A 389 -10.33 -25.50 8.47
CA GLN A 389 -11.15 -25.55 9.68
C GLN A 389 -11.52 -24.13 10.15
N GLU A 390 -12.79 -23.75 9.99
CA GLU A 390 -13.33 -22.42 10.30
C GLU A 390 -12.96 -21.95 11.73
N ASN A 391 -13.12 -22.81 12.73
CA ASN A 391 -12.81 -22.53 14.14
C ASN A 391 -11.31 -22.29 14.43
N LEU A 392 -10.41 -22.60 13.49
CA LEU A 392 -8.99 -22.24 13.56
C LEU A 392 -8.72 -20.98 12.73
N GLN A 393 -9.39 -20.80 11.57
CA GLN A 393 -9.32 -19.56 10.79
C GLN A 393 -9.78 -18.34 11.62
N GLU A 394 -10.92 -18.43 12.31
CA GLU A 394 -11.51 -17.35 13.11
C GLU A 394 -10.56 -16.77 14.16
N ASN A 395 -9.77 -17.61 14.82
CA ASN A 395 -8.84 -17.19 15.87
C ASN A 395 -7.38 -17.09 15.42
N TRP A 396 -7.04 -17.41 14.16
CA TRP A 396 -5.68 -17.34 13.62
C TRP A 396 -4.96 -16.04 13.95
N ILE A 397 -5.62 -14.89 13.71
CA ILE A 397 -5.07 -13.57 14.02
C ILE A 397 -4.68 -13.47 15.49
N SER A 398 -5.46 -14.00 16.43
CA SER A 398 -5.05 -13.98 17.86
C SER A 398 -3.89 -14.93 18.17
N GLN A 399 -3.77 -16.04 17.44
CA GLN A 399 -2.86 -17.13 17.77
C GLN A 399 -1.46 -16.96 17.15
N VAL A 400 -1.35 -16.48 15.91
CA VAL A 400 -0.06 -16.29 15.22
C VAL A 400 0.91 -15.40 16.02
N TRP A 401 0.39 -14.35 16.65
CA TRP A 401 1.13 -13.45 17.55
C TRP A 401 1.74 -14.14 18.77
N VAL A 402 1.09 -15.18 19.29
CA VAL A 402 1.52 -15.92 20.48
C VAL A 402 2.40 -17.11 20.09
N GLN A 403 2.15 -17.70 18.91
CA GLN A 403 2.73 -18.97 18.48
C GLN A 403 3.92 -18.83 17.52
N VAL A 404 4.16 -17.66 16.93
CA VAL A 404 5.31 -17.39 16.03
C VAL A 404 6.28 -16.39 16.69
N PRO A 405 7.39 -16.86 17.29
CA PRO A 405 8.39 -15.97 17.89
C PRO A 405 9.03 -15.02 16.87
N GLY A 406 9.19 -13.75 17.23
CA GLY A 406 9.86 -12.74 16.40
C GLY A 406 9.04 -12.20 15.24
N LEU A 407 7.73 -12.48 15.17
CA LEU A 407 6.78 -11.96 14.17
C LEU A 407 6.94 -10.44 13.93
N GLN A 408 6.87 -9.99 12.68
CA GLN A 408 7.06 -8.60 12.20
C GLN A 408 5.99 -8.10 11.20
N SER A 409 5.34 -8.98 10.44
CA SER A 409 4.11 -8.68 9.69
C SER A 409 3.16 -9.90 9.72
N VAL A 410 1.84 -9.69 9.53
CA VAL A 410 0.81 -10.71 9.27
C VAL A 410 -0.26 -10.05 8.43
N GLU A 411 -0.29 -10.32 7.13
CA GLU A 411 -1.16 -9.64 6.17
C GLU A 411 -2.13 -10.57 5.47
N GLN A 412 -3.45 -10.38 5.57
CA GLN A 412 -4.38 -11.12 4.71
C GLN A 412 -4.26 -10.62 3.26
N LEU A 413 -3.87 -11.50 2.34
CA LEU A 413 -3.56 -11.11 0.96
C LEU A 413 -4.82 -10.84 0.11
N PHE A 414 -5.91 -11.58 0.33
CA PHE A 414 -7.11 -11.54 -0.52
C PHE A 414 -8.39 -11.35 0.30
N PRO A 415 -8.51 -10.28 1.10
CA PRO A 415 -9.57 -10.15 2.08
C PRO A 415 -10.96 -9.84 1.47
N MET A 416 -11.04 -9.48 0.18
CA MET A 416 -12.29 -9.37 -0.59
C MET A 416 -12.80 -10.72 -1.13
N ALA A 417 -12.24 -11.85 -0.68
CA ALA A 417 -12.60 -13.21 -1.10
C ALA A 417 -13.89 -13.70 -0.42
N THR A 418 -15.06 -13.28 -0.93
CA THR A 418 -16.38 -13.61 -0.35
C THR A 418 -16.87 -15.05 -0.59
N ALA A 419 -16.04 -15.95 -1.12
CA ALA A 419 -16.39 -17.34 -1.42
C ALA A 419 -15.68 -18.33 -0.48
N SER A 420 -16.44 -19.19 0.20
CA SER A 420 -15.94 -20.20 1.16
C SER A 420 -15.04 -21.30 0.56
N THR A 421 -14.79 -21.27 -0.75
CA THR A 421 -13.90 -22.19 -1.48
C THR A 421 -12.54 -21.57 -1.85
N ARG A 422 -12.27 -20.31 -1.48
CA ARG A 422 -10.98 -19.64 -1.71
C ARG A 422 -9.98 -19.93 -0.59
N ARG A 423 -8.68 -19.85 -0.93
CA ARG A 423 -7.57 -20.13 0.00
C ARG A 423 -7.39 -18.95 0.96
N GLN A 424 -7.41 -19.20 2.27
CA GLN A 424 -7.06 -18.17 3.26
C GLN A 424 -5.54 -17.99 3.29
N LEU A 425 -5.07 -17.06 2.46
CA LEU A 425 -3.65 -16.74 2.30
C LEU A 425 -3.28 -15.48 3.09
N TYR A 426 -2.28 -15.65 3.95
CA TYR A 426 -1.62 -14.61 4.71
C TYR A 426 -0.18 -14.42 4.25
N TYR A 427 0.38 -13.24 4.48
CA TYR A 427 1.78 -12.90 4.22
C TYR A 427 2.39 -12.36 5.50
N ILE A 428 3.16 -13.20 6.18
CA ILE A 428 3.75 -12.89 7.47
C ILE A 428 5.22 -12.52 7.32
N GLY A 429 5.73 -11.67 8.18
CA GLY A 429 7.14 -11.32 8.30
C GLY A 429 7.62 -11.76 9.67
N VAL A 430 8.88 -12.18 9.79
CA VAL A 430 9.48 -12.64 11.05
C VAL A 430 10.94 -12.19 11.10
N ARG A 431 11.40 -11.69 12.25
CA ARG A 431 12.82 -11.46 12.53
C ARG A 431 13.41 -12.71 13.14
N SER A 432 14.32 -13.35 12.42
CA SER A 432 15.04 -14.53 12.90
C SER A 432 16.42 -14.64 12.24
N SER A 433 17.39 -15.18 12.96
CA SER A 433 18.71 -15.54 12.45
C SER A 433 18.80 -17.01 12.01
N GLN A 434 17.71 -17.77 12.13
CA GLN A 434 17.60 -19.15 11.66
C GLN A 434 17.45 -19.23 10.13
N SER A 435 17.63 -20.41 9.54
CA SER A 435 17.32 -20.59 8.12
C SER A 435 15.83 -20.32 7.86
N PRO A 436 15.46 -19.56 6.81
CA PRO A 436 14.06 -19.36 6.42
C PRO A 436 13.28 -20.67 6.24
N TRP A 437 13.92 -21.71 5.69
CA TRP A 437 13.26 -23.00 5.47
C TRP A 437 13.05 -23.80 6.76
N GLU A 438 13.92 -23.61 7.77
CA GLU A 438 13.75 -24.21 9.11
C GLU A 438 12.68 -23.48 9.93
N LEU A 439 12.60 -22.15 9.81
CA LEU A 439 11.55 -21.33 10.42
C LEU A 439 10.18 -21.59 9.77
N ALA A 440 10.12 -21.72 8.45
CA ALA A 440 8.91 -22.15 7.76
C ALA A 440 8.45 -23.53 8.25
N ALA A 441 9.37 -24.49 8.43
CA ALA A 441 9.06 -25.82 8.97
C ALA A 441 8.51 -25.77 10.41
N GLN A 442 8.94 -24.82 11.24
CA GLN A 442 8.37 -24.60 12.58
C GLN A 442 6.95 -24.04 12.49
N ILE A 443 6.71 -23.06 11.62
CA ILE A 443 5.39 -22.44 11.44
C ILE A 443 4.38 -23.44 10.86
N GLU A 444 4.81 -24.39 10.03
CA GLU A 444 3.99 -25.53 9.56
C GLU A 444 3.59 -26.54 10.67
N THR A 445 4.13 -26.43 11.90
CA THR A 445 3.67 -27.28 13.02
C THR A 445 2.45 -26.73 13.74
N LEU A 446 2.04 -25.49 13.46
CA LEU A 446 0.87 -24.87 14.08
C LEU A 446 -0.41 -25.43 13.44
N PRO A 447 -1.43 -25.85 14.20
CA PRO A 447 -2.63 -26.51 13.65
C PRO A 447 -3.45 -25.60 12.73
N HIS A 448 -3.26 -24.28 12.83
CA HIS A 448 -3.82 -23.25 11.98
C HIS A 448 -3.23 -23.24 10.56
N VAL A 449 -2.00 -23.71 10.39
CA VAL A 449 -1.22 -23.55 9.16
C VAL A 449 -1.30 -24.83 8.33
N ASN A 450 -1.74 -24.69 7.08
CA ASN A 450 -1.63 -25.73 6.07
C ASN A 450 -0.23 -25.70 5.45
N ALA A 451 0.20 -24.54 4.92
CA ALA A 451 1.56 -24.31 4.40
C ALA A 451 2.16 -23.01 4.94
N CYS A 452 3.48 -23.00 5.11
CA CYS A 452 4.28 -21.77 5.24
C CYS A 452 5.44 -21.84 4.24
N THR A 453 5.59 -20.86 3.35
CA THR A 453 6.64 -20.84 2.31
C THR A 453 7.32 -19.48 2.31
N PRO A 454 8.64 -19.37 2.50
CA PRO A 454 9.30 -18.08 2.52
C PRO A 454 9.23 -17.39 1.13
N ASP A 455 9.00 -16.08 1.10
CA ASP A 455 9.17 -15.25 -0.10
C ASP A 455 10.60 -14.67 -0.06
N LEU A 456 11.55 -15.44 -0.59
CA LEU A 456 12.97 -15.11 -0.55
C LEU A 456 13.38 -14.33 -1.79
N PRO A 457 13.96 -13.12 -1.64
CA PRO A 457 14.85 -12.60 -2.67
C PRO A 457 16.08 -13.51 -2.77
N VAL A 458 16.59 -13.68 -3.99
CA VAL A 458 17.97 -14.16 -4.18
C VAL A 458 18.92 -13.16 -3.51
N GLN A 459 20.02 -13.65 -2.96
CA GLN A 459 21.04 -12.81 -2.31
C GLN A 459 21.83 -12.00 -3.35
N THR A 460 21.24 -10.93 -3.88
CA THR A 460 21.85 -10.01 -4.87
C THR A 460 21.89 -8.55 -4.40
N TYR A 461 21.80 -8.31 -3.09
CA TYR A 461 22.09 -6.99 -2.48
C TYR A 461 22.94 -7.12 -1.21
N ILE A 462 24.26 -7.16 -1.39
CA ILE A 462 25.30 -6.60 -0.48
C ILE A 462 26.63 -6.56 -1.25
N ASN A 463 27.22 -5.37 -1.34
CA ASN A 463 28.62 -5.04 -1.67
C ASN A 463 29.49 -6.08 -2.42
N SER A 464 29.43 -6.12 -3.75
CA SER A 464 30.54 -6.58 -4.60
C SER A 464 31.03 -5.46 -5.51
N GLY A 465 32.04 -4.69 -5.05
CA GLY A 465 32.68 -3.62 -5.82
C GLY A 465 33.62 -4.14 -6.91
N LEU A 466 33.08 -4.92 -7.85
CA LEU A 466 33.83 -5.53 -8.96
C LEU A 466 33.71 -4.66 -10.21
N GLN A 467 34.87 -4.29 -10.77
CA GLN A 467 34.94 -3.54 -12.03
C GLN A 467 34.65 -4.44 -13.24
N ASP A 468 34.15 -3.82 -14.32
CA ASP A 468 33.86 -4.47 -15.58
C ASP A 468 35.05 -5.30 -16.12
N LYS A 469 34.73 -6.49 -16.62
CA LYS A 469 35.53 -7.16 -17.65
C LYS A 469 34.64 -7.44 -18.87
N PRO A 470 35.09 -7.13 -20.09
CA PRO A 470 34.29 -7.37 -21.28
C PRO A 470 34.23 -8.86 -21.61
N ALA A 471 33.07 -9.47 -21.40
CA ALA A 471 32.71 -10.76 -21.97
C ALA A 471 32.22 -10.59 -23.42
N THR A 472 32.29 -11.65 -24.23
CA THR A 472 31.73 -11.66 -25.60
C THR A 472 30.22 -11.89 -25.53
N ALA A 473 29.48 -10.79 -25.41
CA ALA A 473 28.04 -10.77 -25.19
C ALA A 473 27.22 -11.21 -26.42
N THR A 474 26.12 -11.92 -26.15
CA THR A 474 24.99 -12.13 -27.08
C THR A 474 24.11 -10.87 -27.17
N GLU A 475 23.25 -10.76 -28.20
CA GLU A 475 22.31 -9.63 -28.32
C GLU A 475 21.44 -9.44 -27.08
N SER A 476 20.93 -10.52 -26.47
CA SER A 476 20.13 -10.46 -25.24
C SER A 476 20.93 -9.90 -24.06
N GLN A 477 22.23 -10.22 -23.96
CA GLN A 477 23.12 -9.63 -22.95
C GLN A 477 23.41 -8.15 -23.22
N ILE A 478 23.55 -7.73 -24.49
CA ILE A 478 23.78 -6.32 -24.87
C ILE A 478 22.65 -5.43 -24.30
N PHE A 479 21.38 -5.84 -24.45
CA PHE A 479 20.24 -5.13 -23.86
C PHE A 479 20.29 -4.99 -22.33
N ASN A 480 20.88 -5.96 -21.63
CA ASN A 480 20.94 -5.99 -20.17
C ASN A 480 22.10 -5.12 -19.62
N THR A 481 23.11 -4.81 -20.44
CA THR A 481 24.18 -3.86 -20.07
C THR A 481 23.75 -2.38 -20.11
N GLY A 482 22.51 -2.08 -20.50
CA GLY A 482 22.04 -0.70 -20.67
C GLY A 482 22.66 0.02 -21.87
N ARG A 483 23.26 -0.69 -22.83
CA ARG A 483 23.91 -0.11 -24.02
C ARG A 483 23.63 -0.92 -25.27
N ALA A 484 22.53 -0.62 -25.96
CA ALA A 484 22.25 -1.24 -27.26
C ALA A 484 23.08 -0.62 -28.39
N VAL A 485 23.32 -1.40 -29.45
CA VAL A 485 24.01 -0.98 -30.67
C VAL A 485 23.14 -1.32 -31.88
N TRP A 486 23.22 -0.50 -32.92
CA TRP A 486 22.42 -0.62 -34.15
C TRP A 486 22.64 -1.95 -34.90
N ASN A 487 21.61 -2.80 -34.95
CA ASN A 487 21.65 -4.16 -35.50
C ASN A 487 20.81 -4.38 -36.78
N GLU A 488 20.35 -3.33 -37.47
CA GLU A 488 19.50 -3.48 -38.68
C GLU A 488 20.11 -4.36 -39.78
N LYS A 489 21.43 -4.34 -39.97
CA LYS A 489 22.06 -5.21 -40.97
C LYS A 489 21.90 -6.69 -40.61
N GLU A 490 22.09 -7.05 -39.35
CA GLU A 490 21.93 -8.42 -38.87
C GLU A 490 20.49 -8.90 -39.08
N PHE A 491 19.50 -8.06 -38.77
CA PHE A 491 18.09 -8.33 -39.10
C PHE A 491 17.86 -8.56 -40.60
N THR A 492 18.39 -7.68 -41.47
CA THR A 492 18.19 -7.82 -42.93
C THR A 492 18.91 -9.02 -43.52
N ASP A 493 20.06 -9.42 -42.97
CA ASP A 493 20.80 -10.60 -43.42
C ASP A 493 20.14 -11.89 -42.93
N LYS A 494 19.67 -11.91 -41.66
CA LYS A 494 18.99 -13.04 -41.00
C LYS A 494 17.62 -13.35 -41.62
N TRP A 495 16.86 -12.32 -42.01
CA TRP A 495 15.47 -12.44 -42.48
C TRP A 495 15.26 -12.06 -43.94
N ALA A 496 16.31 -12.02 -44.76
CA ALA A 496 16.24 -11.69 -46.19
C ALA A 496 15.18 -12.50 -46.96
N GLU A 497 14.96 -13.75 -46.57
CA GLU A 497 14.02 -14.70 -47.20
C GLU A 497 12.72 -14.90 -46.42
N SER A 498 12.45 -14.14 -45.35
CA SER A 498 11.35 -14.43 -44.41
C SER A 498 9.96 -14.06 -44.92
N SER A 499 8.95 -14.80 -44.46
CA SER A 499 7.56 -14.63 -44.93
C SER A 499 6.96 -13.24 -44.67
N PHE A 500 7.39 -12.52 -43.63
CA PHE A 500 6.89 -11.17 -43.33
C PHE A 500 7.82 -10.03 -43.77
N CYS A 501 9.09 -10.29 -44.08
CA CYS A 501 10.06 -9.23 -44.41
C CYS A 501 10.63 -9.30 -45.82
N LYS A 502 10.68 -10.46 -46.49
CA LYS A 502 11.39 -10.68 -47.77
C LYS A 502 11.13 -9.58 -48.81
N ASP A 503 9.86 -9.37 -49.16
CA ASP A 503 9.50 -8.40 -50.20
C ASP A 503 9.88 -6.97 -49.80
N PHE A 504 9.76 -6.61 -48.53
CA PHE A 504 10.12 -5.28 -48.02
C PHE A 504 11.64 -5.08 -47.97
N ILE A 505 12.41 -6.11 -47.61
CA ILE A 505 13.89 -6.09 -47.62
C ILE A 505 14.39 -5.98 -49.07
N ALA A 506 13.87 -6.79 -49.98
CA ALA A 506 14.21 -6.76 -51.40
C ALA A 506 13.88 -5.43 -52.09
N GLN A 507 12.81 -4.76 -51.64
CA GLN A 507 12.43 -3.40 -52.10
C GLN A 507 13.20 -2.27 -51.38
N GLY A 508 14.01 -2.57 -50.36
CA GLY A 508 14.67 -1.56 -49.51
C GLY A 508 13.70 -0.74 -48.64
N ASN A 509 12.45 -1.20 -48.47
CA ASN A 509 11.40 -0.49 -47.75
C ASN A 509 11.58 -0.62 -46.22
N LYS A 510 12.47 0.22 -45.68
CA LYS A 510 12.86 0.22 -44.26
C LYS A 510 11.67 0.31 -43.31
N LEU A 511 10.71 1.18 -43.58
CA LEU A 511 9.57 1.38 -42.68
C LEU A 511 8.72 0.12 -42.56
N ALA A 512 8.50 -0.59 -43.67
CA ALA A 512 7.67 -1.78 -43.70
C ALA A 512 8.32 -2.97 -42.97
N TYR A 513 9.61 -3.26 -43.17
CA TYR A 513 10.25 -4.34 -42.40
C TYR A 513 10.50 -3.97 -40.93
N ARG A 514 10.72 -2.69 -40.60
CA ARG A 514 10.69 -2.20 -39.20
C ARG A 514 9.29 -2.27 -38.56
N GLN A 515 8.24 -2.53 -39.34
CA GLN A 515 6.85 -2.71 -38.91
C GLN A 515 6.30 -4.12 -39.19
N TRP A 516 7.17 -5.12 -39.45
CA TRP A 516 6.76 -6.48 -39.81
C TRP A 516 5.76 -7.09 -38.81
N ASN A 517 5.91 -6.76 -37.52
CA ASN A 517 5.03 -7.21 -36.45
C ASN A 517 3.58 -6.71 -36.63
N LYS A 518 3.40 -5.46 -37.10
CA LYS A 518 2.07 -4.87 -37.39
C LYS A 518 1.39 -5.57 -38.58
N SER A 519 2.18 -5.99 -39.56
CA SER A 519 1.73 -6.82 -40.69
C SER A 519 1.33 -8.23 -40.24
N ALA A 520 2.15 -8.87 -39.40
CA ALA A 520 1.89 -10.21 -38.87
C ALA A 520 0.58 -10.29 -38.05
N ILE A 521 0.31 -9.27 -37.21
CA ILE A 521 -0.92 -9.19 -36.38
C ILE A 521 -2.15 -8.63 -37.12
N LYS A 522 -1.99 -8.23 -38.39
CA LYS A 522 -3.06 -7.71 -39.28
C LYS A 522 -3.94 -6.63 -38.62
N LEU A 523 -3.31 -5.55 -38.15
CA LEU A 523 -3.99 -4.40 -37.55
C LEU A 523 -4.87 -3.65 -38.59
N PRO A 524 -6.21 -3.58 -38.42
CA PRO A 524 -7.08 -2.85 -39.35
C PRO A 524 -7.18 -1.35 -39.03
N SER A 525 -7.67 -0.58 -40.00
CA SER A 525 -8.10 0.81 -39.76
C SER A 525 -9.24 0.89 -38.73
N LEU A 526 -9.13 1.81 -37.77
CA LEU A 526 -10.04 1.89 -36.62
C LEU A 526 -11.18 2.89 -36.86
N SER A 527 -12.41 2.49 -36.50
CA SER A 527 -13.59 3.36 -36.61
C SER A 527 -13.53 4.53 -35.59
N ASN A 528 -14.25 5.62 -35.87
CA ASN A 528 -14.36 6.75 -34.93
C ASN A 528 -14.92 6.31 -33.58
N ALA A 529 -15.99 5.48 -33.57
CA ALA A 529 -16.59 4.96 -32.34
C ALA A 529 -15.60 4.09 -31.53
N THR A 530 -14.79 3.26 -32.20
CA THR A 530 -13.72 2.50 -31.53
C THR A 530 -12.68 3.42 -30.90
N ARG A 531 -12.25 4.47 -31.62
CA ARG A 531 -11.29 5.46 -31.10
C ARG A 531 -11.84 6.26 -29.91
N THR A 532 -13.11 6.68 -29.95
CA THR A 532 -13.75 7.36 -28.81
C THR A 532 -13.98 6.42 -27.62
N ASN A 533 -14.28 5.13 -27.86
CA ASN A 533 -14.43 4.17 -26.76
C ASN A 533 -13.09 3.83 -26.09
N LEU A 534 -11.98 3.77 -26.84
CA LEU A 534 -10.64 3.52 -26.29
C LEU A 534 -10.23 4.50 -25.19
N SER A 535 -10.54 5.80 -25.35
CA SER A 535 -10.19 6.83 -24.34
C SER A 535 -11.04 6.77 -23.07
N ASN A 536 -11.97 5.81 -22.96
CA ASN A 536 -12.79 5.55 -21.78
C ASN A 536 -12.42 4.21 -21.10
N LEU A 537 -11.30 3.58 -21.51
CA LEU A 537 -10.81 2.31 -20.97
C LEU A 537 -9.42 2.49 -20.36
N LYS A 538 -9.11 1.78 -19.27
CA LYS A 538 -7.82 1.89 -18.58
C LYS A 538 -6.90 0.71 -18.89
N LEU A 539 -5.72 0.99 -19.45
CA LEU A 539 -4.65 0.01 -19.66
C LEU A 539 -3.50 0.27 -18.68
N VAL A 540 -3.09 -0.79 -17.98
CA VAL A 540 -1.99 -0.75 -17.00
C VAL A 540 -0.85 -1.67 -17.45
N GLN A 541 0.39 -1.23 -17.28
CA GLN A 541 1.62 -1.98 -17.52
C GLN A 541 2.30 -2.32 -16.19
N LEU A 542 2.62 -3.59 -15.95
CA LEU A 542 3.42 -4.05 -14.81
C LEU A 542 4.81 -4.45 -15.34
N ASP A 543 5.80 -3.56 -15.19
CA ASP A 543 7.12 -3.71 -15.82
C ASP A 543 8.25 -3.03 -15.01
N THR A 544 9.41 -2.74 -15.62
CA THR A 544 10.55 -2.05 -14.97
C THR A 544 10.37 -0.55 -14.76
N GLY A 545 9.22 -0.01 -15.17
CA GLY A 545 8.94 1.42 -15.24
C GLY A 545 9.25 2.03 -16.61
N TYR A 546 9.33 3.36 -16.66
CA TYR A 546 9.54 4.12 -17.91
C TYR A 546 10.85 4.92 -17.92
N SER A 547 11.37 5.20 -19.11
CA SER A 547 12.43 6.18 -19.36
C SER A 547 11.92 7.34 -20.22
N ASP A 548 12.68 8.43 -20.34
CA ASP A 548 12.24 9.66 -21.03
C ASP A 548 12.18 9.55 -22.57
N HIS A 549 12.51 8.38 -23.15
CA HIS A 549 12.62 8.15 -24.59
C HIS A 549 11.37 8.64 -25.36
N SER A 550 11.56 9.58 -26.30
CA SER A 550 10.47 10.40 -26.84
C SER A 550 9.36 9.59 -27.53
N LYS A 551 9.76 8.51 -28.21
CA LYS A 551 8.91 7.47 -28.81
C LYS A 551 7.71 7.06 -27.94
N VAL A 552 7.87 6.98 -26.61
CA VAL A 552 6.80 6.58 -25.68
C VAL A 552 6.42 7.66 -24.67
N ARG A 553 7.28 8.67 -24.46
CA ARG A 553 7.13 9.70 -23.41
C ARG A 553 5.78 10.43 -23.45
N ASN A 554 5.22 10.62 -24.63
CA ASN A 554 3.92 11.27 -24.84
C ASN A 554 2.70 10.33 -24.68
N GLY A 555 2.91 9.01 -24.64
CA GLY A 555 1.85 7.98 -24.54
C GLY A 555 1.50 7.52 -23.12
N TYR A 556 2.26 7.92 -22.10
CA TYR A 556 2.00 7.55 -20.71
C TYR A 556 1.04 8.53 -19.98
N ASN A 557 0.50 8.05 -18.85
CA ASN A 557 -0.23 8.79 -17.82
C ASN A 557 0.63 8.89 -16.56
N PHE A 558 1.13 10.09 -16.24
CA PHE A 558 1.97 10.38 -15.06
C PHE A 558 1.18 10.98 -13.89
N ASN A 559 -0.16 10.84 -13.92
CA ASN A 559 -1.05 11.24 -12.83
C ASN A 559 -1.59 10.00 -12.06
N GLU A 560 -1.29 8.80 -12.57
CA GLU A 560 -1.76 7.52 -12.06
C GLU A 560 -0.64 6.46 -12.05
N ASP A 561 0.61 6.82 -12.35
CA ASP A 561 1.74 5.89 -12.25
C ASP A 561 2.08 5.57 -10.79
N ALA A 562 2.70 4.42 -10.56
CA ALA A 562 3.01 3.94 -9.22
C ALA A 562 4.28 3.10 -9.18
N ASP A 563 5.07 3.29 -8.13
CA ASP A 563 6.23 2.45 -7.83
C ASP A 563 5.92 1.45 -6.71
N PHE A 564 6.55 0.27 -6.80
CA PHE A 564 6.45 -0.81 -5.84
C PHE A 564 7.84 -1.36 -5.47
N ILE A 565 8.91 -0.61 -5.74
CA ILE A 565 10.32 -1.01 -5.54
C ILE A 565 11.05 -0.11 -4.55
N ASP A 566 10.93 1.21 -4.69
CA ASP A 566 11.57 2.23 -3.84
C ASP A 566 10.53 3.23 -3.29
N ASP A 567 10.81 3.87 -2.15
CA ASP A 567 9.94 4.89 -1.53
C ASP A 567 10.03 6.27 -2.24
N ASP A 568 9.73 6.31 -3.54
CA ASP A 568 9.65 7.54 -4.32
C ASP A 568 8.34 7.68 -5.12
N ASN A 569 8.21 8.77 -5.88
CA ASN A 569 6.92 9.26 -6.41
C ASN A 569 6.79 9.17 -7.94
N ASP A 570 7.69 8.49 -8.66
CA ASP A 570 7.53 8.28 -10.11
C ASP A 570 7.95 6.86 -10.53
N ALA A 571 7.15 6.20 -11.40
CA ALA A 571 7.39 4.83 -11.87
C ALA A 571 8.55 4.74 -12.89
N ARG A 572 9.63 5.48 -12.65
CA ARG A 572 10.70 5.78 -13.59
C ARG A 572 11.87 4.84 -13.42
N ASP A 573 12.18 4.13 -14.50
CA ASP A 573 13.37 3.28 -14.59
C ASP A 573 14.62 4.16 -14.43
N ARG A 574 15.38 3.91 -13.35
CA ARG A 574 16.62 4.63 -13.03
C ARG A 574 17.83 4.15 -13.86
N MET A 575 17.59 3.40 -14.95
CA MET A 575 18.58 2.90 -15.92
C MET A 575 19.73 2.11 -15.28
N SER A 576 19.45 1.41 -14.16
CA SER A 576 20.45 0.70 -13.38
C SER A 576 20.98 -0.53 -14.13
N THR A 577 22.29 -0.60 -14.34
CA THR A 577 22.97 -1.69 -15.05
C THR A 577 23.58 -2.70 -14.08
N GLY A 578 23.60 -3.98 -14.45
CA GLY A 578 24.20 -5.04 -13.63
C GLY A 578 23.63 -6.43 -13.93
N PRO A 579 24.15 -7.48 -13.26
CA PRO A 579 23.65 -8.85 -13.39
C PRO A 579 22.14 -8.93 -13.12
N LEU A 580 21.41 -9.59 -14.04
CA LEU A 580 19.96 -9.74 -14.00
C LEU A 580 19.15 -8.41 -13.95
N LEU A 581 19.75 -7.26 -14.25
CA LEU A 581 19.01 -6.00 -14.42
C LEU A 581 18.63 -5.78 -15.89
N PHE A 582 17.45 -5.19 -16.12
CA PHE A 582 16.86 -5.06 -17.46
C PHE A 582 16.37 -3.60 -17.69
N PRO A 583 17.29 -2.61 -17.73
CA PRO A 583 16.92 -1.20 -17.84
C PRO A 583 16.14 -0.90 -19.14
N SER A 584 15.22 0.07 -19.06
CA SER A 584 14.35 0.51 -20.16
C SER A 584 13.53 -0.64 -20.76
N HIS A 585 13.22 -1.69 -20.01
CA HIS A 585 12.40 -2.81 -20.51
C HIS A 585 10.93 -2.39 -20.63
N GLY A 586 10.37 -1.71 -19.63
CA GLY A 586 9.02 -1.16 -19.72
C GLY A 586 8.84 -0.16 -20.88
N THR A 587 9.85 0.67 -21.16
CA THR A 587 9.89 1.55 -22.35
C THR A 587 9.79 0.77 -23.67
N ARG A 588 10.52 -0.36 -23.79
CA ARG A 588 10.49 -1.23 -24.98
C ARG A 588 9.14 -1.93 -25.16
N THR A 589 8.54 -2.45 -24.09
CA THR A 589 7.25 -3.15 -24.18
C THR A 589 6.09 -2.17 -24.40
N ALA A 590 6.16 -0.97 -23.80
CA ALA A 590 5.20 0.12 -24.00
C ALA A 590 5.17 0.66 -25.44
N SER A 591 6.30 0.68 -26.16
CA SER A 591 6.32 1.21 -27.54
C SER A 591 5.47 0.40 -28.52
N LEU A 592 5.26 -0.88 -28.22
CA LEU A 592 4.41 -1.77 -29.02
C LEU A 592 2.92 -1.52 -28.74
N VAL A 593 2.61 -0.83 -27.64
CA VAL A 593 1.25 -0.36 -27.29
C VAL A 593 1.03 1.08 -27.77
N ILE A 594 1.80 2.04 -27.25
CA ILE A 594 1.60 3.50 -27.39
C ILE A 594 2.78 4.23 -28.06
N GLY A 595 3.67 3.53 -28.76
CA GLY A 595 4.80 4.15 -29.45
C GLY A 595 4.34 5.11 -30.55
N GLY A 596 4.71 6.38 -30.45
CA GLY A 596 4.47 7.42 -31.44
C GLY A 596 5.69 7.66 -32.33
N LYS A 597 5.94 8.93 -32.67
CA LYS A 597 7.11 9.40 -33.42
C LYS A 597 8.28 9.79 -32.50
N ILE A 598 9.52 9.63 -32.94
CA ILE A 598 10.69 10.19 -32.25
C ILE A 598 10.73 11.72 -32.46
N THR A 599 10.89 12.49 -31.39
CA THR A 599 10.93 13.96 -31.45
C THR A 599 12.36 14.47 -31.59
N GLY A 600 12.72 14.97 -32.77
CA GLY A 600 14.03 15.51 -33.08
C GLY A 600 14.23 15.70 -34.57
N SER A 601 15.33 16.33 -34.98
CA SER A 601 15.64 16.55 -36.40
C SER A 601 16.09 15.26 -37.08
N THR A 602 15.14 14.56 -37.69
CA THR A 602 15.37 13.47 -38.68
C THR A 602 16.29 12.34 -38.22
N PHE A 603 15.90 11.60 -37.18
CA PHE A 603 16.45 10.26 -36.95
C PHE A 603 16.09 9.35 -38.14
N ALA A 604 17.07 9.02 -38.98
CA ALA A 604 16.93 8.08 -40.10
C ALA A 604 16.54 6.65 -39.66
N ASN A 605 16.62 6.39 -38.35
CA ASN A 605 16.33 5.12 -37.70
C ASN A 605 14.99 5.10 -36.95
N ASP A 606 14.12 6.11 -37.11
CA ASP A 606 12.72 5.95 -36.67
C ASP A 606 12.00 4.84 -37.47
N GLY A 607 11.03 4.20 -36.85
CA GLY A 607 10.34 3.01 -37.34
C GLY A 607 9.57 2.32 -36.22
N ASN A 608 8.70 1.38 -36.60
CA ASN A 608 7.63 0.83 -35.75
C ASN A 608 6.69 1.90 -35.13
N SER A 609 5.50 1.50 -34.69
CA SER A 609 4.62 2.34 -33.88
C SER A 609 3.60 1.49 -33.15
N GLY A 610 3.06 2.00 -32.05
CA GLY A 610 2.13 1.29 -31.18
C GLY A 610 0.91 0.72 -31.92
N VAL A 611 0.37 -0.38 -31.41
CA VAL A 611 -0.90 -0.96 -31.88
C VAL A 611 -2.09 -0.05 -31.51
N LEU A 612 -1.95 0.75 -30.45
CA LEU A 612 -2.87 1.82 -30.07
C LEU A 612 -2.36 3.21 -30.49
N SER A 613 -1.60 3.30 -31.59
CA SER A 613 -1.18 4.57 -32.20
C SER A 613 -1.74 4.72 -33.61
N LEU A 614 -2.11 5.94 -33.98
CA LEU A 614 -2.53 6.34 -35.33
C LEU A 614 -1.79 7.62 -35.72
N ASP A 615 -1.29 7.70 -36.96
CA ASP A 615 -0.52 8.84 -37.46
C ASP A 615 0.61 9.25 -36.48
N ASP A 616 1.30 8.20 -35.99
CA ASP A 616 2.33 8.22 -34.94
C ASP A 616 1.97 8.98 -33.65
N SER A 617 0.67 9.05 -33.35
CA SER A 617 0.09 9.67 -32.15
C SER A 617 -0.65 8.61 -31.30
N PRO A 618 -0.43 8.53 -29.97
CA PRO A 618 -1.13 7.58 -29.10
C PRO A 618 -2.64 7.85 -29.02
N LEU A 619 -3.46 6.79 -29.12
CA LEU A 619 -4.92 6.84 -29.01
C LEU A 619 -5.42 6.75 -27.56
N ILE A 620 -4.59 6.25 -26.64
CA ILE A 620 -4.85 6.19 -25.21
C ILE A 620 -3.65 6.69 -24.42
N LYS A 621 -3.83 6.85 -23.11
CA LYS A 621 -2.72 6.97 -22.16
C LYS A 621 -2.51 5.63 -21.44
N LEU A 622 -1.27 5.14 -21.44
CA LEU A 622 -0.84 3.93 -20.72
C LEU A 622 -0.44 4.30 -19.29
N VAL A 623 -0.88 3.54 -18.28
CA VAL A 623 -0.45 3.72 -16.88
C VAL A 623 0.73 2.78 -16.58
N PRO A 624 1.96 3.29 -16.32
CA PRO A 624 3.11 2.45 -15.97
C PRO A 624 3.18 2.19 -14.46
N TYR A 625 3.20 0.91 -14.07
CA TYR A 625 3.55 0.46 -12.72
C TYR A 625 4.93 -0.19 -12.74
N ARG A 626 5.82 0.30 -11.88
CA ARG A 626 7.20 -0.15 -11.76
C ARG A 626 7.30 -1.15 -10.60
N ILE A 627 7.51 -2.42 -10.93
CA ILE A 627 7.38 -3.55 -9.97
C ILE A 627 8.63 -4.39 -9.76
N SER A 628 9.65 -4.23 -10.63
CA SER A 628 10.94 -4.92 -10.51
C SER A 628 12.02 -4.19 -11.29
N LYS A 629 13.30 -4.33 -10.90
CA LYS A 629 14.46 -3.90 -11.72
C LYS A 629 14.91 -5.00 -12.71
N SER A 630 14.17 -6.11 -12.76
CA SER A 630 14.45 -7.33 -13.53
C SER A 630 13.19 -7.97 -14.12
N VAL A 631 13.31 -8.65 -15.26
CA VAL A 631 12.20 -9.46 -15.83
C VAL A 631 12.07 -10.86 -15.20
N ALA A 632 12.97 -11.24 -14.31
CA ALA A 632 12.79 -12.37 -13.41
C ALA A 632 12.26 -11.85 -12.07
N LEU A 633 11.04 -12.24 -11.68
CA LEU A 633 10.49 -11.91 -10.37
C LEU A 633 11.12 -12.79 -9.28
N ILE A 634 11.90 -12.15 -8.42
CA ILE A 634 12.80 -12.77 -7.44
C ILE A 634 12.58 -12.08 -6.09
N GLY A 635 11.92 -12.75 -5.14
CA GLY A 635 11.54 -12.16 -3.85
C GLY A 635 10.63 -10.94 -3.96
N ARG A 636 9.80 -10.90 -5.00
CA ARG A 636 8.89 -9.80 -5.36
C ARG A 636 7.46 -10.33 -5.58
N GLY A 637 7.12 -11.48 -4.98
CA GLY A 637 5.80 -12.08 -5.08
C GLY A 637 4.74 -11.14 -4.49
N LYS A 638 5.01 -10.60 -3.29
CA LYS A 638 4.16 -9.59 -2.66
C LYS A 638 3.98 -8.32 -3.51
N ASP A 639 5.05 -7.79 -4.08
CA ASP A 639 5.00 -6.51 -4.81
C ASP A 639 4.23 -6.63 -6.13
N MET A 640 4.35 -7.78 -6.81
CA MET A 640 3.50 -8.10 -7.96
C MET A 640 2.02 -8.27 -7.55
N VAL A 641 1.73 -8.91 -6.41
CA VAL A 641 0.35 -9.00 -5.88
C VAL A 641 -0.18 -7.61 -5.53
N ASN A 642 0.63 -6.73 -4.93
CA ASN A 642 0.27 -5.35 -4.61
C ASN A 642 -0.09 -4.57 -5.88
N ALA A 643 0.77 -4.61 -6.91
CA ALA A 643 0.57 -3.87 -8.16
C ALA A 643 -0.65 -4.36 -8.96
N ALA A 644 -0.86 -5.67 -9.03
CA ALA A 644 -2.06 -6.24 -9.66
C ALA A 644 -3.33 -5.90 -8.86
N THR A 645 -3.28 -5.93 -7.53
CA THR A 645 -4.39 -5.48 -6.67
C THR A 645 -4.70 -4.00 -6.87
N HIS A 646 -3.67 -3.16 -6.97
CA HIS A 646 -3.81 -1.73 -7.26
C HIS A 646 -4.44 -1.49 -8.65
N ALA A 647 -4.01 -2.22 -9.67
CA ALA A 647 -4.61 -2.16 -11.02
C ALA A 647 -6.09 -2.56 -11.01
N ILE A 648 -6.46 -3.64 -10.31
CA ILE A 648 -7.86 -4.09 -10.16
C ILE A 648 -8.69 -3.02 -9.45
N ASN A 649 -8.20 -2.48 -8.32
CA ASN A 649 -8.91 -1.48 -7.52
C ASN A 649 -9.05 -0.14 -8.26
N ASN A 650 -8.07 0.24 -9.09
CA ASN A 650 -8.12 1.42 -9.95
C ASN A 650 -8.95 1.23 -11.23
N ASN A 651 -9.69 0.11 -11.34
CA ASN A 651 -10.55 -0.25 -12.48
C ASN A 651 -9.79 -0.38 -13.82
N ALA A 652 -8.67 -1.12 -13.82
CA ALA A 652 -8.02 -1.50 -15.08
C ALA A 652 -8.96 -2.37 -15.94
N ASP A 653 -9.10 -2.04 -17.23
CA ASP A 653 -9.84 -2.85 -18.19
C ASP A 653 -9.03 -4.05 -18.69
N VAL A 654 -7.73 -3.80 -18.84
CA VAL A 654 -6.70 -4.72 -19.30
C VAL A 654 -5.44 -4.34 -18.51
N MET A 655 -4.66 -5.33 -18.08
CA MET A 655 -3.31 -5.09 -17.61
C MET A 655 -2.35 -6.08 -18.27
N TYR A 656 -1.09 -5.69 -18.48
CA TYR A 656 -0.10 -6.60 -19.06
C TYR A 656 1.22 -6.60 -18.30
N MET A 657 1.90 -7.74 -18.37
CA MET A 657 3.08 -8.02 -17.56
C MET A 657 4.08 -8.85 -18.35
N CYS A 658 5.31 -8.33 -18.45
CA CYS A 658 6.35 -8.86 -19.32
C CYS A 658 7.53 -9.47 -18.53
N MET A 659 7.20 -10.15 -17.43
CA MET A 659 8.12 -10.75 -16.47
C MET A 659 7.41 -11.88 -15.69
N GLY A 660 8.13 -12.69 -14.91
CA GLY A 660 7.52 -13.77 -14.14
C GLY A 660 8.46 -14.62 -13.28
N SER A 661 7.93 -15.70 -12.70
CA SER A 661 8.63 -16.63 -11.80
C SER A 661 8.05 -18.05 -11.84
N TYR A 662 8.46 -18.93 -10.93
CA TYR A 662 7.82 -20.23 -10.68
C TYR A 662 6.47 -20.07 -9.94
N PRO A 663 5.53 -21.02 -10.05
CA PRO A 663 4.19 -20.86 -9.47
C PRO A 663 4.16 -20.88 -7.92
N ARG A 664 3.33 -20.00 -7.37
CA ARG A 664 3.06 -19.77 -5.94
C ARG A 664 1.54 -19.52 -5.73
N PRO A 665 0.90 -20.06 -4.68
CA PRO A 665 -0.54 -19.87 -4.44
C PRO A 665 -1.04 -18.42 -4.48
N MET A 666 -0.27 -17.46 -3.96
CA MET A 666 -0.60 -16.03 -3.98
C MET A 666 -0.65 -15.43 -5.39
N ILE A 667 0.14 -15.97 -6.34
CA ILE A 667 0.14 -15.53 -7.74
C ILE A 667 -1.06 -16.17 -8.47
N GLU A 668 -1.44 -17.40 -8.12
CA GLU A 668 -2.67 -18.03 -8.62
C GLU A 668 -3.94 -17.28 -8.19
N GLU A 669 -4.01 -16.88 -6.92
CA GLU A 669 -5.22 -16.28 -6.33
C GLU A 669 -5.42 -14.81 -6.74
N ILE A 670 -4.35 -14.03 -6.98
CA ILE A 670 -4.47 -12.70 -7.61
C ILE A 670 -4.84 -12.78 -9.09
N ALA A 671 -4.32 -13.78 -9.83
CA ALA A 671 -4.74 -14.04 -11.20
C ALA A 671 -6.23 -14.41 -11.27
N ARG A 672 -6.69 -15.25 -10.33
CA ARG A 672 -8.11 -15.58 -10.14
C ARG A 672 -8.96 -14.35 -9.77
N LEU A 673 -8.45 -13.44 -8.93
CA LEU A 673 -9.17 -12.21 -8.57
C LEU A 673 -9.30 -11.25 -9.75
N ALA A 674 -8.24 -11.05 -10.55
CA ALA A 674 -8.29 -10.27 -11.79
C ALA A 674 -9.34 -10.82 -12.76
N TYR A 675 -9.32 -12.15 -12.95
CA TYR A 675 -10.25 -12.91 -13.77
C TYR A 675 -11.72 -12.74 -13.32
N GLU A 676 -12.02 -13.00 -12.05
CA GLU A 676 -13.38 -12.88 -11.51
C GLU A 676 -13.91 -11.43 -11.57
N LYS A 677 -13.03 -10.43 -11.48
CA LYS A 677 -13.35 -8.99 -11.64
C LYS A 677 -13.44 -8.53 -13.11
N GLY A 678 -13.06 -9.35 -14.08
CA GLY A 678 -13.16 -9.02 -15.51
C GLY A 678 -12.01 -8.18 -16.08
N VAL A 679 -10.88 -8.14 -15.37
CA VAL A 679 -9.64 -7.53 -15.85
C VAL A 679 -8.91 -8.55 -16.72
N ILE A 680 -8.68 -8.22 -17.99
CA ILE A 680 -7.92 -9.10 -18.89
C ILE A 680 -6.44 -8.92 -18.57
N TRP A 681 -5.84 -9.88 -17.87
CA TRP A 681 -4.40 -9.88 -17.58
C TRP A 681 -3.64 -10.64 -18.68
N VAL A 682 -2.80 -9.94 -19.44
CA VAL A 682 -2.01 -10.50 -20.54
C VAL A 682 -0.54 -10.65 -20.12
N CYS A 683 0.01 -11.86 -20.25
CA CYS A 683 1.28 -12.21 -19.65
C CYS A 683 2.22 -12.86 -20.67
N ALA A 684 3.50 -12.46 -20.64
CA ALA A 684 4.55 -13.11 -21.43
C ALA A 684 4.76 -14.55 -20.94
N ALA A 685 4.78 -15.53 -21.86
CA ALA A 685 4.93 -16.95 -21.50
C ALA A 685 6.29 -17.29 -20.84
N GLY A 686 7.32 -16.45 -21.05
CA GLY A 686 8.68 -16.66 -20.57
C GLY A 686 9.65 -17.00 -21.69
N ASN A 687 10.95 -16.91 -21.41
CA ASN A 687 12.05 -17.22 -22.33
C ASN A 687 12.96 -18.30 -21.72
N GLU A 688 13.58 -19.14 -22.54
CA GLU A 688 14.73 -20.01 -22.26
C GLU A 688 14.57 -21.14 -21.21
N VAL A 689 13.60 -21.06 -20.29
CA VAL A 689 13.29 -22.11 -19.30
C VAL A 689 12.33 -23.21 -19.82
N GLU A 690 11.85 -23.04 -21.05
CA GLU A 690 10.85 -23.87 -21.77
C GLU A 690 9.44 -23.93 -21.16
N LEU A 691 9.29 -23.94 -19.83
CA LEU A 691 8.00 -23.97 -19.13
C LEU A 691 7.33 -22.60 -19.14
N VAL A 692 6.01 -22.56 -19.37
CA VAL A 692 5.21 -21.33 -19.19
C VAL A 692 5.32 -20.87 -17.73
N ILE A 693 5.73 -19.63 -17.52
CA ILE A 693 6.02 -19.09 -16.18
C ILE A 693 4.77 -18.49 -15.51
N ALA A 694 4.80 -18.32 -14.19
CA ALA A 694 3.79 -17.58 -13.45
C ALA A 694 4.02 -16.05 -13.60
N PRO A 695 2.99 -15.20 -13.77
CA PRO A 695 1.56 -15.54 -13.69
C PRO A 695 0.95 -16.16 -14.97
N ALA A 696 1.62 -16.10 -16.13
CA ALA A 696 1.06 -16.50 -17.43
C ALA A 696 0.46 -17.91 -17.46
N MET A 697 1.05 -18.87 -16.75
CA MET A 697 0.55 -20.26 -16.73
C MET A 697 -0.84 -20.44 -16.09
N TYR A 698 -1.36 -19.45 -15.37
CA TYR A 698 -2.61 -19.57 -14.62
C TYR A 698 -3.88 -19.34 -15.46
N PRO A 699 -4.95 -20.12 -15.23
CA PRO A 699 -6.20 -20.02 -16.00
C PRO A 699 -6.93 -18.66 -15.91
N GLY A 700 -6.57 -17.80 -14.96
CA GLY A 700 -7.08 -16.43 -14.85
C GLY A 700 -6.40 -15.42 -15.80
N THR A 701 -5.31 -15.79 -16.47
CA THR A 701 -4.52 -14.90 -17.35
C THR A 701 -4.55 -15.34 -18.81
N ILE A 702 -4.06 -14.48 -19.71
CA ILE A 702 -3.86 -14.77 -21.13
C ILE A 702 -2.36 -14.95 -21.39
N ALA A 703 -1.92 -16.15 -21.70
CA ALA A 703 -0.50 -16.47 -21.92
C ALA A 703 -0.10 -16.26 -23.38
N VAL A 704 1.00 -15.52 -23.60
CA VAL A 704 1.47 -15.15 -24.94
C VAL A 704 2.88 -15.65 -25.22
N ALA A 705 2.99 -16.54 -26.21
CA ALA A 705 4.27 -17.03 -26.75
C ALA A 705 4.78 -16.16 -27.91
N GLY A 706 6.05 -16.31 -28.26
CA GLY A 706 6.71 -15.54 -29.33
C GLY A 706 6.69 -16.24 -30.69
N ILE A 707 6.47 -15.49 -31.77
CA ILE A 707 6.83 -15.87 -33.13
C ILE A 707 7.90 -14.95 -33.72
N ASN A 708 8.49 -15.38 -34.83
CA ASN A 708 9.51 -14.64 -35.59
C ASN A 708 9.02 -14.18 -36.98
N PRO A 709 9.83 -13.45 -37.76
CA PRO A 709 9.49 -12.97 -39.11
C PRO A 709 9.15 -14.06 -40.15
N ASP A 710 9.45 -15.33 -39.85
CA ASP A 710 9.04 -16.50 -40.62
C ASP A 710 7.63 -17.00 -40.27
N GLY A 711 6.94 -16.35 -39.32
CA GLY A 711 5.68 -16.81 -38.75
C GLY A 711 5.80 -18.11 -37.94
N LYS A 712 7.02 -18.56 -37.64
CA LYS A 712 7.28 -19.77 -36.86
C LYS A 712 7.36 -19.41 -35.38
N PRO A 713 7.05 -20.35 -34.46
CA PRO A 713 7.33 -20.17 -33.04
C PRO A 713 8.82 -19.85 -32.82
N TRP A 714 9.09 -18.85 -31.99
CA TRP A 714 10.45 -18.47 -31.62
C TRP A 714 11.07 -19.57 -30.76
N LYS A 715 12.27 -20.02 -31.13
CA LYS A 715 12.97 -21.19 -30.55
C LYS A 715 13.10 -21.11 -29.01
N ASP A 716 13.32 -19.91 -28.48
CA ASP A 716 13.57 -19.66 -27.04
C ASP A 716 12.27 -19.31 -26.29
N SER A 717 11.12 -19.25 -26.97
CA SER A 717 9.83 -19.06 -26.32
C SER A 717 9.51 -20.25 -25.42
N CYS A 718 9.09 -19.93 -24.19
CA CYS A 718 8.42 -20.91 -23.34
C CYS A 718 7.07 -21.30 -23.93
N ARG A 719 6.62 -22.51 -23.59
CA ARG A 719 5.63 -23.27 -24.36
C ARG A 719 4.97 -24.35 -23.50
N GLY A 720 3.71 -24.65 -23.82
CA GLY A 720 2.93 -25.69 -23.12
C GLY A 720 1.42 -25.42 -23.20
N PRO A 721 0.60 -26.27 -22.55
CA PRO A 721 -0.86 -26.23 -22.69
C PRO A 721 -1.52 -24.99 -22.08
N SER A 722 -0.82 -24.22 -21.25
CA SER A 722 -1.29 -22.91 -20.77
C SER A 722 -1.19 -21.79 -21.81
N VAL A 723 -0.49 -21.96 -22.94
CA VAL A 723 -0.35 -20.87 -23.95
C VAL A 723 -1.66 -20.68 -24.72
N ASP A 724 -2.23 -19.47 -24.67
CA ASP A 724 -3.45 -19.14 -25.42
C ASP A 724 -3.18 -18.84 -26.89
N ILE A 725 -2.14 -18.05 -27.15
CA ILE A 725 -1.82 -17.54 -28.49
C ILE A 725 -0.34 -17.16 -28.58
N SER A 726 0.15 -16.98 -29.81
CA SER A 726 1.45 -16.40 -30.10
C SER A 726 1.34 -15.03 -30.77
N ALA A 727 2.33 -14.15 -30.56
CA ALA A 727 2.46 -12.86 -31.23
C ALA A 727 3.94 -12.53 -31.53
N PRO A 728 4.25 -11.54 -32.38
CA PRO A 728 5.64 -11.17 -32.72
C PRO A 728 6.53 -10.95 -31.50
N GLY A 729 7.61 -11.73 -31.40
CA GLY A 729 8.49 -11.79 -30.24
C GLY A 729 9.98 -12.00 -30.55
N GLU A 730 10.36 -12.66 -31.65
CA GLU A 730 11.75 -12.66 -32.13
C GLU A 730 11.97 -11.43 -33.03
N ASP A 731 13.01 -10.65 -32.76
CA ASP A 731 13.47 -9.48 -33.53
C ASP A 731 12.36 -8.46 -33.85
N VAL A 732 11.75 -7.93 -32.79
CA VAL A 732 10.79 -6.82 -32.86
C VAL A 732 11.55 -5.50 -32.70
N TYR A 733 11.23 -4.50 -33.53
CA TYR A 733 11.90 -3.19 -33.53
C TYR A 733 11.36 -2.30 -32.40
N VAL A 734 12.22 -1.97 -31.42
CA VAL A 734 11.86 -1.31 -30.15
C VAL A 734 12.83 -0.16 -29.80
N PRO A 735 12.41 0.86 -29.01
CA PRO A 735 13.25 1.98 -28.62
C PRO A 735 14.27 1.61 -27.55
N PHE A 736 15.39 2.31 -27.53
CA PHE A 736 16.42 2.18 -26.50
C PHE A 736 17.19 3.50 -26.35
N LEU A 737 17.79 3.74 -25.19
CA LEU A 737 18.71 4.88 -25.02
C LEU A 737 20.14 4.39 -25.27
N ASP A 738 20.88 5.07 -26.13
CA ASP A 738 22.28 4.70 -26.37
C ASP A 738 23.20 5.11 -25.21
N LYS A 739 24.49 4.74 -25.32
CA LYS A 739 25.51 5.01 -24.29
C LYS A 739 25.72 6.50 -23.96
N ASP A 740 25.20 7.42 -24.78
CA ASP A 740 25.29 8.87 -24.66
C ASP A 740 23.87 9.49 -24.46
N ASP A 741 22.90 8.69 -23.98
CA ASP A 741 21.49 9.00 -23.72
C ASP A 741 20.65 9.46 -24.94
N ASN A 742 21.03 9.08 -26.17
CA ASN A 742 20.24 9.39 -27.36
C ASN A 742 19.12 8.37 -27.61
N ASP A 743 17.96 8.85 -28.06
CA ASP A 743 16.87 8.03 -28.61
C ASP A 743 17.36 7.21 -29.82
N ILE A 744 17.41 5.89 -29.70
CA ILE A 744 17.67 4.95 -30.80
C ILE A 744 16.59 3.88 -30.89
N MET A 745 16.55 3.17 -32.02
CA MET A 745 15.70 1.98 -32.19
C MET A 745 16.59 0.80 -32.56
N VAL A 746 16.22 -0.40 -32.13
CA VAL A 746 16.97 -1.65 -32.34
C VAL A 746 16.01 -2.83 -32.43
N PHE A 747 16.42 -3.91 -33.11
CA PHE A 747 15.68 -5.18 -33.08
C PHE A 747 16.02 -5.94 -31.80
N GLY A 748 15.03 -6.49 -31.11
CA GLY A 748 15.22 -7.30 -29.91
C GLY A 748 14.26 -8.47 -29.83
N SER A 749 14.68 -9.53 -29.13
CA SER A 749 13.90 -10.77 -28.97
C SER A 749 13.39 -10.96 -27.52
N GLY A 750 12.17 -11.48 -27.36
CA GLY A 750 11.52 -11.74 -26.07
C GLY A 750 9.99 -11.96 -26.16
N THR A 751 9.44 -12.89 -25.38
CA THR A 751 7.97 -13.02 -25.21
C THR A 751 7.35 -11.75 -24.59
N SER A 752 8.17 -10.98 -23.87
CA SER A 752 7.92 -9.60 -23.44
C SER A 752 7.45 -8.64 -24.54
N TYR A 753 7.81 -8.89 -25.80
CA TYR A 753 7.37 -8.07 -26.94
C TYR A 753 6.07 -8.60 -27.56
N ALA A 754 5.78 -9.90 -27.39
CA ALA A 754 4.56 -10.53 -27.88
C ALA A 754 3.32 -10.13 -27.02
N ALA A 755 3.46 -10.18 -25.70
CA ALA A 755 2.40 -9.83 -24.74
C ALA A 755 1.74 -8.43 -24.93
N PRO A 756 2.46 -7.30 -25.07
CA PRO A 756 1.85 -5.98 -25.22
C PRO A 756 1.00 -5.83 -26.49
N GLN A 757 1.30 -6.59 -27.55
CA GLN A 757 0.51 -6.57 -28.79
C GLN A 757 -0.85 -7.25 -28.60
N VAL A 758 -0.91 -8.33 -27.80
CA VAL A 758 -2.17 -8.97 -27.39
C VAL A 758 -2.95 -8.10 -26.40
N ALA A 759 -2.26 -7.40 -25.48
CA ALA A 759 -2.90 -6.45 -24.56
C ALA A 759 -3.55 -5.26 -25.30
N ALA A 760 -2.85 -4.70 -26.29
CA ALA A 760 -3.42 -3.70 -27.18
C ALA A 760 -4.62 -4.24 -27.98
N ALA A 761 -4.55 -5.49 -28.47
CA ALA A 761 -5.67 -6.14 -29.15
C ALA A 761 -6.89 -6.34 -28.22
N ALA A 762 -6.68 -6.64 -26.93
CA ALA A 762 -7.73 -6.69 -25.92
C ALA A 762 -8.42 -5.34 -25.73
N MET A 763 -7.66 -4.24 -25.67
CA MET A 763 -8.20 -2.88 -25.60
C MET A 763 -9.04 -2.53 -26.85
N LEU A 764 -8.56 -2.87 -28.05
CA LEU A 764 -9.32 -2.69 -29.30
C LEU A 764 -10.63 -3.49 -29.29
N TRP A 765 -10.61 -4.72 -28.79
CA TRP A 765 -11.78 -5.60 -28.69
C TRP A 765 -12.81 -5.07 -27.68
N LYS A 766 -12.39 -4.69 -26.46
CA LYS A 766 -13.28 -4.05 -25.47
C LYS A 766 -13.85 -2.73 -26.01
N ALA A 767 -13.04 -1.90 -26.67
CA ALA A 767 -13.49 -0.62 -27.22
C ALA A 767 -14.48 -0.78 -28.38
N LYS A 768 -14.28 -1.76 -29.27
CA LYS A 768 -15.23 -2.03 -30.36
C LYS A 768 -16.55 -2.59 -29.84
N ARG A 769 -16.51 -3.47 -28.83
CA ARG A 769 -17.68 -4.24 -28.35
C ARG A 769 -18.31 -3.71 -27.05
N LYS A 770 -17.95 -2.51 -26.57
CA LYS A 770 -18.34 -1.92 -25.28
C LYS A 770 -19.81 -2.19 -24.88
N GLU A 771 -20.75 -1.90 -25.77
CA GLU A 771 -22.19 -2.08 -25.52
C GLU A 771 -22.63 -3.55 -25.62
N GLU A 772 -22.06 -4.34 -26.55
CA GLU A 772 -22.32 -5.79 -26.64
C GLU A 772 -21.89 -6.53 -25.37
N LEU A 773 -20.69 -6.22 -24.87
CA LEU A 773 -20.13 -6.84 -23.66
C LEU A 773 -20.98 -6.52 -22.43
N ARG A 774 -21.35 -5.26 -22.23
CA ARG A 774 -22.22 -4.82 -21.11
C ARG A 774 -23.60 -5.47 -21.15
N ASN A 775 -24.13 -5.74 -22.35
CA ASN A 775 -25.47 -6.29 -22.52
C ASN A 775 -25.49 -7.83 -22.50
N LYS A 776 -24.37 -8.51 -22.85
CA LYS A 776 -24.29 -9.98 -22.94
C LYS A 776 -23.71 -10.64 -21.68
N TYR A 777 -22.83 -9.97 -20.95
CA TYR A 777 -22.09 -10.55 -19.82
C TYR A 777 -22.34 -9.78 -18.52
N THR A 778 -22.64 -10.51 -17.45
CA THR A 778 -23.01 -9.94 -16.14
C THR A 778 -21.99 -10.25 -15.04
N MET A 779 -21.04 -11.16 -15.29
CA MET A 779 -19.96 -11.51 -14.38
C MET A 779 -18.60 -11.21 -15.01
N GLY A 780 -17.63 -10.71 -14.25
CA GLY A 780 -16.33 -10.29 -14.78
C GLY A 780 -15.59 -11.39 -15.56
N TRP A 781 -15.56 -12.61 -15.02
CA TRP A 781 -14.92 -13.76 -15.67
C TRP A 781 -15.44 -14.05 -17.09
N GLN A 782 -16.71 -13.76 -17.37
CA GLN A 782 -17.29 -13.95 -18.70
C GLN A 782 -16.64 -13.04 -19.74
N ILE A 783 -16.19 -11.84 -19.35
CA ILE A 783 -15.49 -10.91 -20.26
C ILE A 783 -14.12 -11.49 -20.63
N VAL A 784 -13.41 -12.11 -19.68
CA VAL A 784 -12.10 -12.72 -19.93
C VAL A 784 -12.22 -14.00 -20.76
N GLU A 785 -13.20 -14.86 -20.50
CA GLU A 785 -13.47 -16.04 -21.35
C GLU A 785 -13.97 -15.68 -22.74
N ALA A 786 -14.83 -14.66 -22.86
CA ALA A 786 -15.25 -14.15 -24.15
C ALA A 786 -14.05 -13.64 -24.95
N PHE A 787 -13.13 -12.91 -24.31
CA PHE A 787 -11.89 -12.49 -24.95
C PHE A 787 -11.02 -13.69 -25.34
N ARG A 788 -10.74 -14.61 -24.40
CA ARG A 788 -9.95 -15.83 -24.61
C ARG A 788 -10.46 -16.63 -25.82
N ARG A 789 -11.76 -16.88 -25.88
CA ARG A 789 -12.41 -17.65 -26.95
C ARG A 789 -12.47 -16.88 -28.27
N CYS A 790 -12.73 -15.58 -28.26
CA CYS A 790 -12.62 -14.76 -29.48
C CYS A 790 -11.18 -14.75 -30.02
N LEU A 791 -10.20 -14.53 -29.14
CA LEU A 791 -8.76 -14.54 -29.43
C LEU A 791 -8.35 -15.88 -30.08
N GLN A 792 -8.62 -17.00 -29.40
CA GLN A 792 -8.31 -18.34 -29.90
C GLN A 792 -9.04 -18.67 -31.21
N LYS A 793 -10.35 -18.39 -31.33
CA LYS A 793 -11.16 -18.62 -32.55
C LYS A 793 -10.73 -17.75 -33.73
N SER A 794 -10.12 -16.59 -33.46
CA SER A 794 -9.63 -15.65 -34.48
C SER A 794 -8.19 -15.91 -34.96
N ALA A 795 -7.43 -16.73 -34.24
CA ALA A 795 -5.99 -16.86 -34.44
C ALA A 795 -5.63 -17.41 -35.84
N PHE A 796 -4.67 -16.77 -36.49
CA PHE A 796 -4.16 -17.18 -37.79
C PHE A 796 -3.15 -18.33 -37.62
N LYS A 797 -3.46 -19.52 -38.14
CA LYS A 797 -2.51 -20.64 -38.21
C LYS A 797 -1.70 -20.56 -39.52
N PRO A 798 -0.37 -20.39 -39.47
CA PRO A 798 0.47 -20.22 -40.67
C PRO A 798 0.72 -21.53 -41.45
N GLY A 799 0.38 -22.68 -40.88
CA GLY A 799 0.53 -24.00 -41.50
C GLY A 799 -0.26 -25.07 -40.75
N LYS A 800 -0.24 -26.31 -41.26
CA LYS A 800 -0.89 -27.46 -40.60
C LYS A 800 -0.12 -27.94 -39.36
N ASP A 801 1.20 -27.74 -39.36
CA ASP A 801 2.13 -28.28 -38.36
C ASP A 801 2.25 -27.38 -37.12
N TRP A 802 1.25 -26.52 -36.87
CA TRP A 802 1.22 -25.61 -35.73
C TRP A 802 0.84 -26.35 -34.44
N GLU A 803 1.84 -26.61 -33.59
CA GLU A 803 1.71 -27.30 -32.30
C GLU A 803 0.87 -26.47 -31.31
N THR A 804 -0.46 -26.65 -31.37
CA THR A 804 -1.43 -25.84 -30.61
C THR A 804 -1.26 -26.03 -29.10
N ASP A 805 -0.94 -27.24 -28.65
CA ASP A 805 -0.71 -27.58 -27.24
C ASP A 805 0.63 -27.04 -26.67
N LYS A 806 1.40 -26.30 -27.49
CA LYS A 806 2.66 -25.67 -27.11
C LYS A 806 2.66 -24.16 -27.29
N TYR A 807 2.09 -23.67 -28.39
CA TYR A 807 2.16 -22.26 -28.82
C TYR A 807 0.79 -21.59 -28.96
N GLY A 808 -0.25 -22.24 -28.43
CA GLY A 808 -1.62 -21.75 -28.41
C GLY A 808 -2.31 -21.82 -29.76
N ALA A 809 -3.45 -21.13 -29.88
CA ALA A 809 -4.38 -21.26 -31.00
C ALA A 809 -3.83 -20.78 -32.36
N GLY A 810 -2.71 -20.08 -32.41
CA GLY A 810 -2.11 -19.55 -33.63
C GLY A 810 -1.39 -18.23 -33.38
N ILE A 811 -1.26 -17.43 -34.43
CA ILE A 811 -0.76 -16.05 -34.39
C ILE A 811 -1.96 -15.10 -34.16
N LEU A 812 -1.78 -14.06 -33.34
CA LEU A 812 -2.75 -12.96 -33.20
C LEU A 812 -3.19 -12.40 -34.57
N ASP A 813 -4.49 -12.26 -34.79
CA ASP A 813 -5.07 -11.59 -35.95
C ASP A 813 -6.12 -10.58 -35.47
N ILE A 814 -5.74 -9.30 -35.41
CA ILE A 814 -6.59 -8.23 -34.87
C ILE A 814 -7.81 -8.01 -35.78
N THR A 815 -7.67 -8.16 -37.10
CA THR A 815 -8.78 -8.04 -38.05
C THR A 815 -9.83 -9.15 -37.83
N ALA A 816 -9.40 -10.38 -37.59
CA ALA A 816 -10.31 -11.49 -37.27
C ALA A 816 -10.92 -11.31 -35.86
N LEU A 817 -10.11 -11.00 -34.85
CA LEU A 817 -10.53 -10.80 -33.45
C LEU A 817 -11.60 -9.72 -33.30
N LEU A 818 -11.47 -8.61 -34.03
CA LEU A 818 -12.45 -7.53 -33.99
C LEU A 818 -13.75 -7.89 -34.71
N ASN A 819 -13.81 -8.96 -35.51
CA ASN A 819 -15.00 -9.32 -36.28
C ASN A 819 -15.64 -10.66 -35.87
N VAL A 820 -14.92 -11.56 -35.18
CA VAL A 820 -15.46 -12.83 -34.68
C VAL A 820 -16.56 -12.62 -33.63
N GLU A 821 -17.66 -13.36 -33.77
CA GLU A 821 -18.83 -13.29 -32.88
C GLU A 821 -18.49 -13.61 -31.42
N LEU A 822 -19.18 -12.94 -30.50
CA LEU A 822 -19.09 -13.19 -29.06
C LEU A 822 -19.72 -14.55 -28.72
N PRO A 823 -19.00 -15.48 -28.06
CA PRO A 823 -19.54 -16.79 -27.68
C PRO A 823 -20.71 -16.66 -26.71
N ASP A 824 -21.54 -17.69 -26.60
CA ASP A 824 -22.38 -17.88 -25.42
C ASP A 824 -21.55 -18.59 -24.34
N LEU A 825 -21.72 -18.18 -23.08
CA LEU A 825 -20.94 -18.68 -21.95
C LEU A 825 -21.87 -19.19 -20.85
N LYS A 826 -21.56 -20.38 -20.34
CA LYS A 826 -22.26 -21.10 -19.29
C LYS A 826 -21.40 -21.22 -18.02
N PRO A 827 -21.93 -21.65 -16.87
CA PRO A 827 -21.13 -21.84 -15.65
C PRO A 827 -19.92 -22.76 -15.83
N GLU A 828 -20.05 -23.84 -16.62
CA GLU A 828 -18.93 -24.76 -16.90
C GLU A 828 -17.82 -24.15 -17.78
N ASP A 829 -18.03 -22.97 -18.35
CA ASP A 829 -17.03 -22.24 -19.13
C ASP A 829 -16.10 -21.38 -18.25
N ASN A 830 -16.42 -21.19 -16.97
CA ASN A 830 -15.52 -20.52 -16.03
C ASN A 830 -14.30 -21.42 -15.77
N ALA A 831 -13.09 -20.89 -15.98
CA ALA A 831 -11.84 -21.63 -15.93
C ALA A 831 -11.54 -22.28 -14.56
N TYR A 832 -12.19 -21.84 -13.48
CA TYR A 832 -12.08 -22.40 -12.12
C TYR A 832 -13.32 -23.24 -11.73
N PHE A 833 -14.27 -23.48 -12.63
CA PHE A 833 -15.46 -24.30 -12.37
C PHE A 833 -15.07 -25.76 -12.07
N GLY A 834 -15.63 -26.31 -10.99
CA GLY A 834 -15.46 -27.73 -10.63
C GLY A 834 -14.03 -28.17 -10.27
N GLN A 835 -13.03 -27.28 -10.30
CA GLN A 835 -11.66 -27.66 -9.98
C GLN A 835 -11.54 -28.11 -8.51
N PRO A 836 -10.86 -29.24 -8.24
CA PRO A 836 -10.55 -29.64 -6.87
C PRO A 836 -9.52 -28.66 -6.25
N PRO A 837 -9.39 -28.64 -4.91
CA PRO A 837 -8.28 -27.95 -4.25
C PRO A 837 -6.94 -28.39 -4.85
N ARG A 838 -6.07 -27.43 -5.15
CA ARG A 838 -4.72 -27.67 -5.68
C ARG A 838 -3.95 -28.62 -4.74
N PRO A 839 -3.13 -29.54 -5.27
CA PRO A 839 -2.40 -30.49 -4.44
C PRO A 839 -1.41 -29.75 -3.52
N PHE A 840 -1.36 -30.20 -2.28
CA PHE A 840 -0.43 -29.69 -1.29
C PHE A 840 0.97 -30.26 -1.55
N TRP A 841 1.98 -29.39 -1.64
CA TRP A 841 3.38 -29.79 -1.78
C TRP A 841 4.13 -29.69 -0.46
N ASP A 842 4.88 -30.73 -0.10
CA ASP A 842 5.77 -30.71 1.06
C ASP A 842 6.79 -29.55 0.98
N LEU A 843 7.16 -28.97 2.13
CA LEU A 843 8.10 -27.85 2.17
C LEU A 843 9.46 -28.20 1.56
N GLY A 844 9.94 -29.44 1.68
CA GLY A 844 11.17 -29.88 1.03
C GLY A 844 11.06 -29.90 -0.50
N ILE A 845 9.86 -30.17 -1.04
CA ILE A 845 9.60 -30.07 -2.49
C ILE A 845 9.56 -28.60 -2.91
N ARG A 846 8.91 -27.72 -2.14
CA ARG A 846 8.94 -26.26 -2.36
C ARG A 846 10.37 -25.68 -2.29
N GLU A 847 11.18 -26.14 -1.33
CA GLU A 847 12.59 -25.78 -1.18
C GLU A 847 13.42 -26.26 -2.39
N ALA A 848 13.29 -27.53 -2.78
CA ALA A 848 13.99 -28.09 -3.93
C ALA A 848 13.62 -27.36 -5.24
N VAL A 849 12.32 -27.07 -5.46
CA VAL A 849 11.84 -26.28 -6.60
C VAL A 849 12.47 -24.88 -6.61
N HIS A 850 12.49 -24.18 -5.47
CA HIS A 850 13.12 -22.86 -5.35
C HIS A 850 14.63 -22.89 -5.63
N HIS A 851 15.34 -23.86 -5.06
CA HIS A 851 16.79 -24.05 -5.27
C HIS A 851 17.13 -24.34 -6.74
N ILE A 852 16.37 -25.24 -7.39
CA ILE A 852 16.55 -25.57 -8.81
C ILE A 852 16.20 -24.36 -9.69
N TRP A 853 15.11 -23.65 -9.42
CA TRP A 853 14.72 -22.46 -10.17
C TRP A 853 15.80 -21.39 -10.15
N ASN A 854 16.33 -21.05 -8.96
CA ASN A 854 17.43 -20.09 -8.83
C ASN A 854 18.69 -20.56 -9.59
N THR A 855 18.98 -21.86 -9.56
CA THR A 855 20.13 -22.45 -10.28
C THR A 855 19.95 -22.45 -11.80
N LEU A 856 18.70 -22.51 -12.30
CA LEU A 856 18.41 -22.34 -13.73
C LEU A 856 18.61 -20.88 -14.15
N ILE A 857 18.00 -19.92 -13.44
CA ILE A 857 18.11 -18.49 -13.75
C ILE A 857 19.58 -18.03 -13.73
N ALA A 858 20.38 -18.50 -12.76
CA ALA A 858 21.82 -18.24 -12.69
C ALA A 858 22.57 -18.64 -13.98
N LYS A 859 22.16 -19.73 -14.64
CA LYS A 859 22.84 -20.30 -15.81
C LYS A 859 22.43 -19.67 -17.13
N LEU A 860 21.34 -18.90 -17.15
CA LEU A 860 20.99 -18.02 -18.27
C LEU A 860 21.87 -16.75 -18.31
N THR A 861 22.71 -16.52 -17.28
CA THR A 861 23.70 -15.44 -17.22
C THR A 861 25.12 -16.00 -16.98
N PRO A 862 25.80 -16.56 -18.00
CA PRO A 862 27.05 -17.33 -17.82
C PRO A 862 28.19 -16.60 -17.09
N ASP A 863 28.31 -15.29 -17.28
CA ASP A 863 29.36 -14.46 -16.66
C ASP A 863 29.20 -14.26 -15.14
N THR A 864 28.20 -14.89 -14.51
CA THR A 864 27.78 -14.65 -13.12
C THR A 864 28.02 -15.81 -12.15
N GLU A 865 28.66 -16.91 -12.57
CA GLU A 865 28.90 -18.09 -11.70
C GLU A 865 29.61 -17.75 -10.37
N ALA A 866 30.38 -16.65 -10.32
CA ALA A 866 31.06 -16.18 -9.11
C ALA A 866 30.18 -15.37 -8.12
N ALA A 867 28.97 -14.97 -8.51
CA ALA A 867 28.15 -14.00 -7.78
C ALA A 867 26.98 -14.60 -6.98
N LEU A 868 26.52 -15.81 -7.33
CA LEU A 868 25.29 -16.40 -6.78
C LEU A 868 25.59 -17.51 -5.77
N SER A 869 25.78 -17.10 -4.51
CA SER A 869 25.84 -17.99 -3.34
C SER A 869 24.49 -18.65 -3.08
N VAL A 870 24.20 -19.76 -3.75
CA VAL A 870 22.99 -20.57 -3.48
C VAL A 870 23.11 -21.20 -2.09
N ALA A 871 22.17 -20.86 -1.20
CA ALA A 871 22.11 -21.42 0.15
C ALA A 871 21.95 -22.95 0.12
N PRO A 872 22.63 -23.69 1.01
CA PRO A 872 22.58 -25.14 1.01
C PRO A 872 21.20 -25.68 1.39
N LEU A 873 20.79 -26.78 0.75
CA LEU A 873 19.51 -27.44 1.04
C LEU A 873 19.46 -28.02 2.46
N THR A 874 18.34 -27.81 3.15
CA THR A 874 18.01 -28.48 4.41
C THR A 874 17.95 -30.00 4.21
N GLN A 875 17.84 -30.75 5.32
CA GLN A 875 17.59 -32.19 5.22
C GLN A 875 16.25 -32.51 4.53
N ARG A 876 15.21 -31.69 4.69
CA ARG A 876 13.89 -31.88 4.04
C ARG A 876 13.99 -31.62 2.53
N GLY A 877 14.66 -30.54 2.13
CA GLY A 877 14.96 -30.23 0.72
C GLY A 877 15.81 -31.28 0.02
N ARG A 878 16.86 -31.80 0.69
CA ARG A 878 17.67 -32.90 0.14
C ARG A 878 16.89 -34.20 -0.02
N LEU A 879 16.15 -34.64 1.00
CA LEU A 879 15.32 -35.85 0.90
C LEU A 879 14.26 -35.74 -0.21
N ALA A 880 13.68 -34.56 -0.41
CA ALA A 880 12.78 -34.30 -1.53
C ALA A 880 13.49 -34.41 -2.89
N LEU A 881 14.71 -33.88 -3.03
CA LEU A 881 15.50 -34.01 -4.25
C LEU A 881 15.89 -35.48 -4.52
N GLU A 882 16.34 -36.21 -3.49
CA GLU A 882 16.67 -37.65 -3.55
C GLU A 882 15.48 -38.51 -4.00
N ALA A 883 14.27 -38.20 -3.52
CA ALA A 883 13.04 -38.91 -3.90
C ALA A 883 12.66 -38.74 -5.38
N PHE A 884 13.07 -37.64 -6.02
CA PHE A 884 12.91 -37.43 -7.46
C PHE A 884 14.13 -37.88 -8.29
N SER A 885 15.34 -37.92 -7.70
CA SER A 885 16.60 -38.23 -8.38
C SER A 885 17.00 -39.70 -8.37
N SER A 886 16.60 -40.48 -7.37
CA SER A 886 17.12 -41.83 -7.09
C SER A 886 18.65 -41.90 -6.91
N THR A 887 19.28 -40.77 -6.57
CA THR A 887 20.71 -40.63 -6.22
C THR A 887 20.85 -39.74 -4.97
N GLN A 888 21.84 -39.98 -4.12
CA GLN A 888 22.03 -39.16 -2.92
C GLN A 888 22.37 -37.70 -3.27
N ALA A 889 21.75 -36.75 -2.57
CA ALA A 889 21.83 -35.32 -2.88
C ALA A 889 22.84 -34.60 -1.98
N GLY A 890 23.77 -33.88 -2.60
CA GLY A 890 24.72 -33.02 -1.90
C GLY A 890 24.06 -31.74 -1.36
N PRO A 891 24.57 -31.14 -0.27
CA PRO A 891 24.06 -29.86 0.25
C PRO A 891 24.23 -28.69 -0.73
N PHE A 892 25.18 -28.81 -1.67
CA PHE A 892 25.45 -27.88 -2.76
C PHE A 892 25.42 -28.60 -4.11
N GLU A 893 24.48 -29.55 -4.32
CA GLU A 893 24.41 -30.29 -5.58
C GLU A 893 24.04 -29.37 -6.74
N ALA A 894 25.05 -28.92 -7.48
CA ALA A 894 24.89 -28.02 -8.61
C ALA A 894 23.95 -28.64 -9.66
N ALA A 895 22.72 -28.15 -9.72
CA ALA A 895 21.67 -28.63 -10.62
C ALA A 895 22.09 -28.47 -12.09
N THR A 896 22.78 -29.47 -12.64
CA THR A 896 23.12 -29.50 -14.07
C THR A 896 21.87 -29.85 -14.87
N ASN A 897 21.72 -29.26 -16.06
CA ASN A 897 20.57 -29.52 -16.96
C ASN A 897 20.66 -30.93 -17.62
N LYS A 898 21.25 -31.91 -16.93
CA LYS A 898 21.54 -33.27 -17.41
C LYS A 898 20.94 -34.36 -16.52
N THR A 899 20.61 -34.07 -15.26
CA THR A 899 19.83 -34.96 -14.40
C THR A 899 18.34 -34.86 -14.73
N ARG A 900 17.82 -35.87 -15.46
CA ARG A 900 16.39 -36.02 -15.85
C ARG A 900 15.40 -35.74 -14.71
N ALA A 901 15.80 -36.05 -13.48
CA ALA A 901 15.08 -35.81 -12.24
C ALA A 901 14.84 -34.33 -11.90
N THR A 902 15.88 -33.51 -12.01
CA THR A 902 15.88 -32.07 -11.73
C THR A 902 14.87 -31.33 -12.61
N ARG A 903 14.71 -31.78 -13.86
CA ARG A 903 13.68 -31.29 -14.75
C ARG A 903 12.30 -31.84 -14.39
N LYS A 904 12.19 -33.16 -14.16
CA LYS A 904 10.94 -33.84 -13.76
C LYS A 904 10.27 -33.22 -12.52
N ILE A 905 11.01 -32.83 -11.48
CA ILE A 905 10.41 -32.20 -10.28
C ILE A 905 9.79 -30.83 -10.60
N LEU A 906 10.44 -30.03 -11.47
CA LEU A 906 9.86 -28.78 -11.96
C LEU A 906 8.64 -29.04 -12.85
N ASP A 907 8.73 -29.94 -13.83
CA ASP A 907 7.59 -30.29 -14.70
C ASP A 907 6.37 -30.71 -13.85
N THR A 908 6.58 -31.64 -12.90
CA THR A 908 5.50 -32.13 -12.02
C THR A 908 4.92 -31.02 -11.13
N TYR A 909 5.77 -30.12 -10.61
CA TYR A 909 5.32 -29.00 -9.80
C TYR A 909 4.52 -27.97 -10.63
N PHE A 910 5.00 -27.59 -11.81
CA PHE A 910 4.30 -26.67 -12.71
C PHE A 910 2.97 -27.25 -13.21
N GLU A 911 2.96 -28.51 -13.69
CA GLU A 911 1.75 -29.22 -14.13
C GLU A 911 0.65 -29.25 -13.06
N SER A 912 1.02 -29.23 -11.77
CA SER A 912 0.04 -29.24 -10.67
C SER A 912 -0.79 -27.96 -10.55
N TYR A 913 -0.29 -26.84 -11.07
CA TYR A 913 -0.98 -25.54 -11.12
C TYR A 913 -1.74 -25.30 -12.43
N ILE A 914 -1.59 -26.18 -13.43
CA ILE A 914 -2.36 -26.09 -14.68
C ILE A 914 -3.75 -26.71 -14.45
N ALA A 915 -4.79 -26.13 -15.05
CA ALA A 915 -6.12 -26.73 -15.04
C ALA A 915 -6.09 -28.08 -15.79
N LYS A 916 -6.51 -29.17 -15.15
CA LYS A 916 -6.76 -30.43 -15.85
C LYS A 916 -8.18 -30.39 -16.39
N SER A 917 -8.30 -30.50 -17.71
CA SER A 917 -9.54 -30.62 -18.48
C SER A 917 -10.12 -32.03 -18.43
#